data_AF-A6EYS3-F1
#
_entry.id   AF-A6EYS3-F1
#
_cell.length_a   1.000
_cell.length_b   1.000
_cell.length_c   1.000
_cell.angle_alpha   90.00
_cell.angle_beta   90.00
_cell.angle_gamma   90.00
#
_symmetry.space_group_name_H-M   'P 1'
#
loop_
_entity.id
_entity.type
_entity.pdbx_description
1 polymer ?
#
loop_
_entity_poly.entity_id
_entity_poly.type
_entity_poly.pdbx_seq_one_letter_code
_entity_poly.pdbx_strand_id
1 'polypeptide(L)'
;MGFMDLVPVWDLKAYHLPRIESPFIAASMAGRLIQNDGRVRARMESAFGPHTRGGHDLAETVRRAVGESRLMLVYTGSGRPLSPVVIWRPDDSLPVGGLWRLSGSGRSAPYAIKKGVAELNACDITPEQLGQYHPQGIGGLGVGLFSANYRQWQRSEKESQEETENHRLSLPLGAAALVAPLSAAALATADTKAAHPKVHLEVGIFTDGTMNNAANARSFAEQLERDCLTPYENDEISREECEWRIRLIMGDSYANGLSNVAKLWDLYVEDLNELDDAVTYRRKLYAPGVGTKTGGDDVLYGALTGMGEFGVVQQVRGVFVDLAREVKEILQTLSVEQLNRPFERLTLDLFGFSRGASAARHAVHEINKGESGLLAKIFFENGISWPKQLEIRFVGLFDSVAAIVNPAAGDFSAHNERNHPVRLYLDSDKVGRAVHLTAAHEHRKNFALNSLRSRDGSLPANFREINLPGVHSDIGGGYSDNQREEVLLSPILHVPQNRLRWPEKTMQWDDLEVQRQQIAAEGWVGPHNLPVQRSGHAQNWPVDPGSGEPARLEIISRRYDHPAPDGRVDLVLRMQRQVRGEYSRIAMRLMHYLAREAKVPFNVFDAKKSDNALPEELEPIFSELVDQVGVGNDSPSLAPKDLNLLLQRYIHHSSHYNRVTTQVAGETVTIEGVYPNSPAPSRERLVYPQMEGE
;
A
#
# COMPACT_ATOMS: atom_id res chain seq x y z
N MET A 1 31.87 19.70 -22.16
CA MET A 1 30.80 18.67 -22.18
C MET A 1 29.57 19.06 -21.35
N GLY A 2 29.42 20.31 -20.89
CA GLY A 2 28.33 20.71 -19.98
C GLY A 2 26.93 20.87 -20.59
N PHE A 3 26.65 20.20 -21.71
CA PHE A 3 25.35 20.19 -22.38
C PHE A 3 24.79 18.76 -22.55
N MET A 4 25.29 17.82 -21.75
CA MET A 4 24.86 16.42 -21.77
C MET A 4 24.66 15.95 -20.34
N ASP A 5 23.65 15.13 -20.13
CA ASP A 5 23.35 14.55 -18.85
C ASP A 5 22.93 13.09 -18.97
N LEU A 6 23.09 12.33 -17.88
CA LEU A 6 22.59 10.97 -17.74
C LEU A 6 21.33 11.00 -16.89
N VAL A 7 20.21 10.64 -17.50
CA VAL A 7 18.88 10.70 -16.88
C VAL A 7 18.28 9.29 -16.85
N PRO A 8 17.83 8.79 -15.69
CA PRO A 8 17.09 7.55 -15.62
C PRO A 8 15.82 7.59 -16.47
N VAL A 9 15.42 6.45 -17.04
CA VAL A 9 14.25 6.40 -17.95
C VAL A 9 12.97 6.91 -17.30
N TRP A 10 12.77 6.64 -16.00
CA TRP A 10 11.61 7.10 -15.24
C TRP A 10 11.60 8.61 -14.95
N ASP A 11 12.77 9.24 -14.96
CA ASP A 11 12.93 10.69 -14.74
C ASP A 11 12.88 11.50 -16.04
N LEU A 12 12.66 10.84 -17.19
CA LEU A 12 12.55 11.53 -18.47
C LEU A 12 11.32 12.45 -18.49
N LYS A 13 11.56 13.68 -18.95
CA LYS A 13 10.54 14.68 -19.21
C LYS A 13 10.31 14.78 -20.71
N ALA A 14 9.15 15.30 -21.13
CA ALA A 14 8.81 15.47 -22.54
C ALA A 14 9.89 16.23 -23.32
N TYR A 15 10.49 17.26 -22.69
CA TYR A 15 11.63 18.00 -23.21
C TYR A 15 12.83 17.11 -23.56
N HIS A 16 13.07 16.02 -22.82
CA HIS A 16 14.21 15.14 -23.05
C HIS A 16 14.05 14.28 -24.30
N LEU A 17 12.83 13.88 -24.67
CA LEU A 17 12.57 12.92 -25.76
C LEU A 17 13.33 13.22 -27.07
N PRO A 18 13.23 14.42 -27.68
CA PRO A 18 13.96 14.74 -28.92
C PRO A 18 15.48 14.88 -28.75
N ARG A 19 15.98 14.82 -27.51
CA ARG A 19 17.37 15.05 -27.13
C ARG A 19 18.08 13.78 -26.66
N ILE A 20 17.41 12.63 -26.74
CA ILE A 20 17.97 11.33 -26.38
C ILE A 20 18.90 10.84 -27.50
N GLU A 21 20.13 10.53 -27.13
CA GLU A 21 21.11 9.88 -27.99
C GLU A 21 20.87 8.37 -28.09
N SER A 22 21.24 7.78 -29.23
CA SER A 22 21.17 6.34 -29.43
C SER A 22 21.99 5.57 -28.38
N PRO A 23 21.53 4.41 -27.88
CA PRO A 23 22.26 3.63 -26.87
C PRO A 23 23.70 3.28 -27.28
N PHE A 24 23.92 3.04 -28.58
CA PHE A 24 25.24 2.72 -29.12
C PHE A 24 26.25 3.88 -28.98
N ILE A 25 25.85 5.11 -29.35
CA ILE A 25 26.69 6.30 -29.18
C ILE A 25 26.77 6.69 -27.71
N ALA A 26 25.64 6.61 -26.99
CA ALA A 26 25.53 6.94 -25.58
C ALA A 26 26.50 6.13 -24.71
N ALA A 27 26.62 4.81 -24.94
CA ALA A 27 27.54 3.95 -24.19
C ALA A 27 29.01 4.39 -24.35
N SER A 28 29.42 4.81 -25.55
CA SER A 28 30.79 5.30 -25.81
C SER A 28 31.07 6.70 -25.24
N MET A 29 30.03 7.47 -24.95
CA MET A 29 30.11 8.85 -24.45
C MET A 29 29.93 8.92 -22.93
N ALA A 30 29.12 8.04 -22.34
CA ALA A 30 28.84 8.01 -20.91
C ALA A 30 30.11 7.85 -20.07
N GLY A 31 31.02 6.96 -20.45
CA GLY A 31 32.31 6.79 -19.75
C GLY A 31 33.17 8.06 -19.73
N ARG A 32 33.20 8.79 -20.85
CA ARG A 32 33.91 10.09 -20.95
C ARG A 32 33.19 11.20 -20.19
N LEU A 33 31.87 11.16 -20.11
CA LEU A 33 31.09 12.15 -19.37
C LEU A 33 31.31 12.02 -17.85
N ILE A 34 31.37 10.78 -17.33
CA ILE A 34 31.70 10.51 -15.92
C ILE A 34 33.13 10.96 -15.56
N GLN A 35 34.08 10.80 -16.48
CA GLN A 35 35.47 11.20 -16.24
C GLN A 35 35.68 12.72 -16.28
N ASN A 36 34.92 13.44 -17.12
CA ASN A 36 35.17 14.85 -17.42
C ASN A 36 34.18 15.83 -16.76
N ASP A 37 33.02 15.36 -16.27
CA ASP A 37 32.02 16.20 -15.61
C ASP A 37 31.80 15.77 -14.16
N GLY A 38 32.39 16.53 -13.24
CA GLY A 38 32.33 16.24 -11.80
C GLY A 38 30.91 16.30 -11.21
N ARG A 39 29.97 17.06 -11.81
CA ARG A 39 28.59 17.12 -11.34
C ARG A 39 27.81 15.87 -11.74
N VAL A 40 27.96 15.45 -12.99
CA VAL A 40 27.35 14.19 -13.46
C VAL A 40 27.92 13.02 -12.68
N ARG A 41 29.24 12.99 -12.47
CA ARG A 41 29.91 11.98 -11.65
C ARG A 41 29.35 11.90 -10.23
N ALA A 42 29.26 13.02 -9.51
CA ALA A 42 28.76 13.04 -8.14
C ALA A 42 27.30 12.56 -8.02
N ARG A 43 26.44 12.90 -8.99
CA ARG A 43 25.06 12.38 -9.02
C ARG A 43 25.02 10.88 -9.31
N MET A 44 25.87 10.38 -10.20
CA MET A 44 25.94 8.95 -10.51
C MET A 44 26.58 8.16 -9.35
N GLU A 45 27.52 8.73 -8.61
CA GLU A 45 28.03 8.16 -7.36
C GLU A 45 26.93 8.13 -6.29
N SER A 46 26.10 9.16 -6.16
CA SER A 46 24.94 9.10 -5.27
C SER A 46 23.91 8.05 -5.69
N ALA A 47 23.65 7.95 -7.00
CA ALA A 47 22.66 7.01 -7.55
C ALA A 47 23.11 5.55 -7.55
N PHE A 48 24.42 5.26 -7.63
CA PHE A 48 24.96 3.90 -7.81
C PHE A 48 26.03 3.50 -6.76
N GLY A 49 26.32 4.34 -5.76
CA GLY A 49 27.57 4.30 -4.98
C GLY A 49 27.74 3.41 -3.74
N PRO A 50 26.78 2.67 -3.16
CA PRO A 50 27.13 1.83 -2.00
C PRO A 50 27.91 0.55 -2.37
N HIS A 51 28.04 0.21 -3.66
CA HIS A 51 28.68 -1.05 -4.10
C HIS A 51 30.11 -0.92 -4.68
N THR A 52 30.76 0.24 -4.57
CA THR A 52 32.14 0.42 -5.09
C THR A 52 33.25 0.35 -4.03
N ARG A 53 32.96 -0.18 -2.83
CA ARG A 53 34.03 -0.68 -1.93
C ARG A 53 34.53 -2.04 -2.41
N GLY A 54 35.22 -2.02 -3.55
CA GLY A 54 35.75 -3.22 -4.18
C GLY A 54 36.16 -3.01 -5.63
N GLY A 55 36.93 -1.96 -5.93
CA GLY A 55 37.67 -1.87 -7.20
C GLY A 55 36.89 -1.86 -8.53
N HIS A 56 35.55 -1.78 -8.53
CA HIS A 56 34.78 -1.71 -9.77
C HIS A 56 34.70 -0.28 -10.31
N ASP A 57 35.04 -0.12 -11.59
CA ASP A 57 35.04 1.16 -12.32
C ASP A 57 33.60 1.70 -12.48
N LEU A 58 33.30 2.83 -11.84
CA LEU A 58 32.02 3.55 -11.97
C LEU A 58 31.66 3.80 -13.44
N ALA A 59 32.66 4.06 -14.29
CA ALA A 59 32.43 4.28 -15.71
C ALA A 59 31.97 3.01 -16.42
N GLU A 60 32.36 1.81 -15.98
CA GLU A 60 31.86 0.54 -16.51
C GLU A 60 30.42 0.28 -16.07
N THR A 61 30.10 0.57 -14.79
CA THR A 61 28.73 0.42 -14.25
C THR A 61 27.73 1.33 -14.98
N VAL A 62 28.11 2.59 -15.19
CA VAL A 62 27.29 3.55 -15.94
C VAL A 62 27.18 3.15 -17.41
N ARG A 63 28.27 2.68 -18.03
CA ARG A 63 28.23 2.19 -19.43
C ARG A 63 27.28 1.00 -19.59
N ARG A 64 27.30 0.06 -18.65
CA ARG A 64 26.38 -1.07 -18.62
C ARG A 64 24.93 -0.62 -18.44
N ALA A 65 24.66 0.30 -17.52
CA ALA A 65 23.32 0.85 -17.31
C ALA A 65 22.78 1.61 -18.54
N VAL A 66 23.65 2.27 -19.31
CA VAL A 66 23.28 2.89 -20.60
C VAL A 66 23.03 1.83 -21.68
N GLY A 67 23.85 0.77 -21.74
CA GLY A 67 23.67 -0.35 -22.67
C GLY A 67 22.37 -1.13 -22.41
N GLU A 68 22.01 -1.32 -21.15
CA GLU A 68 20.74 -1.92 -20.69
C GLU A 68 19.54 -0.94 -20.79
N SER A 69 19.75 0.28 -21.33
CA SER A 69 18.70 1.29 -21.47
C SER A 69 18.02 1.71 -20.15
N ARG A 70 18.72 1.60 -19.01
CA ARG A 70 18.27 2.12 -17.70
C ARG A 70 18.60 3.59 -17.53
N LEU A 71 19.70 4.04 -18.14
CA LEU A 71 20.10 5.45 -18.22
C LEU A 71 20.07 5.89 -19.67
N MET A 72 19.54 7.09 -19.91
CA MET A 72 19.57 7.76 -21.20
C MET A 72 20.57 8.90 -21.17
N LEU A 73 21.42 8.97 -22.20
CA LEU A 73 22.21 10.16 -22.45
C LEU A 73 21.33 11.18 -23.16
N VAL A 74 21.12 12.33 -22.51
CA VAL A 74 20.27 13.42 -23.01
C VAL A 74 21.09 14.69 -23.19
N TYR A 75 20.82 15.43 -24.26
CA TYR A 75 21.46 16.72 -24.50
C TYR A 75 20.69 17.86 -23.81
N THR A 76 21.28 18.47 -22.79
CA THR A 76 20.73 19.60 -22.05
C THR A 76 21.25 20.93 -22.63
N GLY A 77 20.39 21.81 -23.14
CA GLY A 77 20.78 23.13 -23.66
C GLY A 77 20.81 23.23 -25.20
N SER A 78 21.82 23.87 -25.81
CA SER A 78 21.88 24.06 -27.27
C SER A 78 22.45 22.86 -28.05
N GLY A 79 23.00 21.87 -27.34
CA GLY A 79 23.51 20.64 -27.95
C GLY A 79 22.40 19.78 -28.57
N ARG A 80 22.75 19.01 -29.61
CA ARG A 80 21.85 18.07 -30.27
C ARG A 80 22.48 16.67 -30.35
N PRO A 81 21.67 15.60 -30.27
CA PRO A 81 22.16 14.23 -30.45
C PRO A 81 22.69 14.01 -31.87
N LEU A 82 23.74 13.20 -31.96
CA LEU A 82 24.35 12.73 -33.20
C LEU A 82 23.47 11.69 -33.89
N SER A 83 22.87 10.77 -33.13
CA SER A 83 21.89 9.81 -33.62
C SER A 83 20.64 9.83 -32.72
N PRO A 84 19.71 10.78 -32.95
CA PRO A 84 18.52 10.93 -32.13
C PRO A 84 17.67 9.66 -32.14
N VAL A 85 17.21 9.21 -30.97
CA VAL A 85 16.24 8.11 -30.83
C VAL A 85 14.84 8.52 -31.26
N VAL A 86 14.47 9.78 -30.99
CA VAL A 86 13.16 10.37 -31.31
C VAL A 86 13.37 11.51 -32.30
N ILE A 87 12.66 11.49 -33.42
CA ILE A 87 12.74 12.49 -34.48
C ILE A 87 11.36 13.02 -34.85
N TRP A 88 11.27 14.31 -35.14
CA TRP A 88 10.09 14.89 -35.78
C TRP A 88 10.15 14.64 -37.27
N ARG A 89 9.04 14.17 -37.86
CA ARG A 89 8.88 14.07 -39.31
C ARG A 89 7.83 15.08 -39.76
N PRO A 90 8.22 16.12 -40.52
CA PRO A 90 7.28 17.03 -41.13
C PRO A 90 6.33 16.28 -42.07
N ASP A 91 5.06 16.62 -41.99
CA ASP A 91 4.01 16.12 -42.85
C ASP A 91 2.95 17.22 -42.98
N ASP A 92 3.04 17.98 -44.07
CA ASP A 92 2.19 19.14 -44.33
C ASP A 92 0.70 18.75 -44.52
N SER A 93 0.38 17.45 -44.61
CA SER A 93 -0.99 16.96 -44.65
C SER A 93 -1.65 16.86 -43.27
N LEU A 94 -0.89 16.96 -42.18
CA LEU A 94 -1.39 16.86 -40.82
C LEU A 94 -1.62 18.25 -40.19
N PRO A 95 -2.65 18.41 -39.33
CA PRO A 95 -3.01 19.72 -38.75
C PRO A 95 -1.87 20.42 -37.99
N VAL A 96 -0.96 19.65 -37.40
CA VAL A 96 0.19 20.14 -36.64
C VAL A 96 1.52 20.08 -37.41
N GLY A 97 1.47 19.80 -38.73
CA GLY A 97 2.63 19.87 -39.63
C GLY A 97 3.64 18.73 -39.51
N GLY A 98 3.32 17.64 -38.78
CA GLY A 98 4.18 16.46 -38.67
C GLY A 98 3.85 15.53 -37.50
N LEU A 99 4.69 14.53 -37.29
CA LEU A 99 4.60 13.56 -36.18
C LEU A 99 5.96 13.19 -35.61
N TRP A 100 6.01 12.91 -34.31
CA TRP A 100 7.14 12.26 -33.66
C TRP A 100 7.23 10.79 -34.05
N ARG A 101 8.42 10.33 -34.39
CA ARG A 101 8.70 8.92 -34.68
C ARG A 101 10.00 8.48 -34.05
N LEU A 102 10.09 7.19 -33.78
CA LEU A 102 11.37 6.57 -33.43
C LEU A 102 12.23 6.45 -34.69
N SER A 103 13.49 6.83 -34.57
CA SER A 103 14.48 6.63 -35.62
C SER A 103 14.84 5.14 -35.74
N GLY A 104 15.64 4.77 -36.75
CA GLY A 104 16.09 3.38 -36.93
C GLY A 104 16.82 2.81 -35.71
N SER A 105 17.57 3.65 -34.98
CA SER A 105 18.26 3.31 -33.73
C SER A 105 17.34 3.24 -32.50
N GLY A 106 16.07 3.65 -32.63
CA GLY A 106 15.06 3.66 -31.56
C GLY A 106 14.12 2.44 -31.52
N ARG A 107 14.29 1.43 -32.40
CA ARG A 107 13.39 0.25 -32.43
C ARG A 107 13.43 -0.56 -31.13
N SER A 108 14.58 -0.60 -30.46
CA SER A 108 14.78 -1.22 -29.13
C SER A 108 14.58 -0.26 -27.96
N ALA A 109 14.06 0.96 -28.19
CA ALA A 109 13.83 1.92 -27.11
C ALA A 109 12.89 1.34 -26.03
N PRO A 110 13.12 1.67 -24.74
CA PRO A 110 12.24 1.30 -23.66
C PRO A 110 10.78 1.69 -23.90
N TYR A 111 9.88 0.93 -23.31
CA TYR A 111 8.44 1.15 -23.43
C TYR A 111 8.03 2.59 -23.07
N ALA A 112 8.64 3.19 -22.03
CA ALA A 112 8.38 4.57 -21.64
C ALA A 112 8.62 5.58 -22.78
N ILE A 113 9.68 5.41 -23.58
CA ILE A 113 9.97 6.30 -24.72
C ILE A 113 8.98 6.05 -25.86
N LYS A 114 8.67 4.78 -26.16
CA LYS A 114 7.66 4.39 -27.17
C LYS A 114 6.29 4.99 -26.84
N LYS A 115 5.86 4.81 -25.61
CA LYS A 115 4.60 5.35 -25.07
C LYS A 115 4.62 6.88 -25.09
N GLY A 116 5.70 7.52 -24.63
CA GLY A 116 5.87 8.97 -24.66
C GLY A 116 5.73 9.55 -26.07
N VAL A 117 6.36 8.94 -27.07
CA VAL A 117 6.23 9.36 -28.48
C VAL A 117 4.78 9.22 -28.98
N ALA A 118 4.11 8.12 -28.64
CA ALA A 118 2.70 7.93 -28.99
C ALA A 118 1.80 8.98 -28.32
N GLU A 119 2.06 9.30 -27.05
CA GLU A 119 1.28 10.28 -26.30
C GLU A 119 1.52 11.72 -26.76
N LEU A 120 2.76 12.08 -27.15
CA LEU A 120 3.04 13.37 -27.78
C LEU A 120 2.23 13.54 -29.07
N ASN A 121 2.18 12.51 -29.90
CA ASN A 121 1.39 12.53 -31.14
C ASN A 121 -0.12 12.58 -30.85
N ALA A 122 -0.60 11.81 -29.88
CA ALA A 122 -2.02 11.81 -29.51
C ALA A 122 -2.49 13.14 -28.89
N CYS A 123 -1.56 13.91 -28.33
CA CYS A 123 -1.82 15.25 -27.79
C CYS A 123 -1.40 16.38 -28.76
N ASP A 124 -1.09 16.05 -30.03
CA ASP A 124 -0.73 17.03 -31.07
C ASP A 124 0.45 17.96 -30.69
N ILE A 125 1.42 17.44 -29.94
CA ILE A 125 2.54 18.24 -29.41
C ILE A 125 3.62 18.46 -30.46
N THR A 126 3.98 19.72 -30.73
CA THR A 126 5.00 20.09 -31.72
C THR A 126 6.40 20.28 -31.13
N PRO A 127 7.47 20.25 -31.94
CA PRO A 127 8.83 20.55 -31.48
C PRO A 127 8.99 21.92 -30.83
N GLU A 128 8.24 22.93 -31.27
CA GLU A 128 8.28 24.29 -30.72
C GLU A 128 7.78 24.30 -29.27
N GLN A 129 6.74 23.54 -28.97
CA GLN A 129 6.19 23.40 -27.61
C GLN A 129 7.15 22.68 -26.64
N LEU A 130 8.11 21.92 -27.19
CA LEU A 130 9.19 21.27 -26.44
C LEU A 130 10.53 22.00 -26.55
N GLY A 131 10.60 23.14 -27.24
CA GLY A 131 11.85 23.78 -27.66
C GLY A 131 12.68 24.37 -26.50
N GLN A 132 12.03 24.73 -25.39
CA GLN A 132 12.68 25.28 -24.19
C GLN A 132 12.20 24.56 -22.93
N TYR A 133 13.13 24.20 -22.05
CA TYR A 133 12.79 23.59 -20.77
C TYR A 133 12.19 24.64 -19.84
N HIS A 134 10.90 24.51 -19.55
CA HIS A 134 10.22 25.24 -18.49
C HIS A 134 9.63 24.23 -17.50
N PRO A 135 9.97 24.28 -16.19
CA PRO A 135 9.53 23.30 -15.21
C PRO A 135 8.00 23.17 -15.09
N GLN A 136 7.27 24.25 -15.36
CA GLN A 136 5.80 24.30 -15.35
C GLN A 136 5.19 24.26 -16.76
N GLY A 137 6.01 24.13 -17.80
CA GLY A 137 5.56 24.03 -19.19
C GLY A 137 5.41 22.58 -19.65
N ILE A 138 4.85 22.39 -20.84
CA ILE A 138 4.63 21.08 -21.48
C ILE A 138 5.90 20.22 -21.47
N GLY A 139 7.07 20.84 -21.70
CA GLY A 139 8.37 20.15 -21.68
C GLY A 139 8.78 19.58 -20.31
N GLY A 140 8.25 20.11 -19.20
CA GLY A 140 8.51 19.64 -17.83
C GLY A 140 7.66 18.44 -17.41
N LEU A 141 6.66 18.06 -18.20
CA LEU A 141 5.77 16.94 -17.90
C LEU A 141 6.51 15.60 -18.05
N GLY A 142 6.21 14.66 -17.14
CA GLY A 142 6.83 13.33 -17.13
C GLY A 142 6.39 12.45 -18.29
N VAL A 143 7.31 11.66 -18.85
CA VAL A 143 7.08 10.82 -20.04
C VAL A 143 6.17 9.62 -19.78
N GLY A 144 6.15 9.06 -18.56
CA GLY A 144 5.38 7.84 -18.25
C GLY A 144 3.85 8.02 -18.22
N LEU A 145 3.39 9.24 -17.99
CA LEU A 145 1.98 9.65 -17.84
C LEU A 145 1.73 11.00 -18.53
N PHE A 146 2.33 11.23 -19.70
CA PHE A 146 2.33 12.53 -20.35
C PHE A 146 0.91 13.03 -20.66
N SER A 147 0.04 12.18 -21.19
CA SER A 147 -1.35 12.52 -21.54
C SER A 147 -2.20 12.96 -20.32
N ALA A 148 -2.06 12.29 -19.18
CA ALA A 148 -2.75 12.65 -17.94
C ALA A 148 -2.23 13.99 -17.38
N ASN A 149 -0.90 14.14 -17.33
CA ASN A 149 -0.24 15.37 -16.89
C ASN A 149 -0.58 16.56 -17.81
N TYR A 150 -0.71 16.31 -19.12
CA TYR A 150 -1.05 17.33 -20.10
C TYR A 150 -2.49 17.81 -19.96
N ARG A 151 -3.45 16.91 -19.71
CA ARG A 151 -4.85 17.30 -19.42
C ARG A 151 -4.96 18.12 -18.14
N GLN A 152 -4.19 17.76 -17.11
CA GLN A 152 -4.15 18.53 -15.87
C GLN A 152 -3.56 19.92 -16.10
N TRP A 153 -2.45 19.99 -16.85
CA TRP A 153 -1.83 21.26 -17.25
C TRP A 153 -2.80 22.16 -18.05
N GLN A 154 -3.57 21.58 -18.97
CA GLN A 154 -4.61 22.31 -19.73
C GLN A 154 -5.73 22.85 -18.84
N ARG A 155 -6.11 22.14 -17.77
CA ARG A 155 -7.10 22.63 -16.80
C ARG A 155 -6.55 23.80 -15.99
N SER A 156 -5.32 23.67 -15.48
CA SER A 156 -4.69 24.76 -14.71
C SER A 156 -4.46 26.03 -15.54
N GLU A 157 -4.16 25.89 -16.84
CA GLU A 157 -4.05 27.05 -17.75
C GLU A 157 -5.40 27.70 -18.06
N LYS A 158 -6.49 26.92 -18.13
CA LYS A 158 -7.85 27.48 -18.28
C LYS A 158 -8.30 28.20 -17.01
N GLU A 159 -8.06 27.61 -15.85
CA GLU A 159 -8.37 28.20 -14.54
C GLU A 159 -7.58 29.51 -14.34
N SER A 160 -6.30 29.55 -14.71
CA SER A 160 -5.51 30.78 -14.63
C SER A 160 -5.98 31.85 -15.62
N GLN A 161 -6.42 31.49 -16.82
CA GLN A 161 -7.02 32.43 -17.79
C GLN A 161 -8.38 32.96 -17.32
N GLU A 162 -9.24 32.12 -16.74
CA GLU A 162 -10.54 32.51 -16.17
C GLU A 162 -10.39 33.42 -14.94
N GLU A 163 -9.40 33.18 -14.08
CA GLU A 163 -9.05 34.09 -12.98
C GLU A 163 -8.53 35.45 -13.50
N THR A 164 -7.78 35.45 -14.61
CA THR A 164 -7.25 36.69 -15.21
C THR A 164 -8.34 37.50 -15.93
N GLU A 165 -9.35 36.85 -16.53
CA GLU A 165 -10.52 37.51 -17.11
C GLU A 165 -11.48 38.05 -16.04
N ASN A 166 -11.71 37.32 -14.95
CA ASN A 166 -12.52 37.79 -13.82
C ASN A 166 -11.89 39.01 -13.12
N HIS A 167 -10.56 39.15 -13.11
CA HIS A 167 -9.88 40.33 -12.58
C HIS A 167 -9.94 41.58 -13.50
N ARG A 168 -10.34 41.44 -14.78
CA ARG A 168 -10.53 42.59 -15.69
C ARG A 168 -11.94 43.18 -15.67
N LEU A 169 -12.92 42.50 -15.07
CA LEU A 169 -14.32 42.93 -15.02
C LEU A 169 -14.69 43.77 -13.78
N SER A 170 -13.74 44.08 -12.90
CA SER A 170 -13.97 44.94 -11.73
C SER A 170 -13.08 46.19 -11.74
N LEU A 171 -13.47 47.18 -12.55
CA LEU A 171 -13.03 48.57 -12.37
C LEU A 171 -14.27 49.48 -12.41
N PRO A 172 -14.61 50.24 -11.36
CA PRO A 172 -15.66 51.23 -11.42
C PRO A 172 -15.11 52.53 -12.04
N LEU A 173 -15.72 52.94 -13.15
CA LEU A 173 -15.66 54.32 -13.66
C LEU A 173 -16.46 55.24 -12.73
N GLY A 174 -15.84 56.35 -12.33
CA GLY A 174 -16.25 57.15 -11.17
C GLY A 174 -17.45 58.09 -11.34
N ALA A 175 -17.81 58.71 -10.22
CA ALA A 175 -18.43 60.03 -10.14
C ALA A 175 -18.14 60.64 -8.76
N ALA A 176 -17.73 61.91 -8.77
CA ALA A 176 -17.29 62.68 -7.63
C ALA A 176 -18.45 63.29 -6.82
N ALA A 177 -18.21 63.41 -5.50
CA ALA A 177 -18.59 64.43 -4.52
C ALA A 177 -19.93 65.20 -4.64
N LEU A 178 -20.66 65.32 -3.51
CA LEU A 178 -20.76 66.57 -2.70
C LEU A 178 -21.69 66.40 -1.45
N VAL A 179 -21.12 66.68 -0.27
CA VAL A 179 -21.62 67.53 0.85
C VAL A 179 -22.67 67.04 1.88
N ALA A 180 -22.13 66.90 3.10
CA ALA A 180 -22.57 67.37 4.44
C ALA A 180 -23.35 66.47 5.42
N PRO A 181 -23.06 66.59 6.74
CA PRO A 181 -23.39 65.63 7.79
C PRO A 181 -24.63 66.05 8.59
N LEU A 182 -25.24 65.15 9.37
CA LEU A 182 -25.90 65.49 10.63
C LEU A 182 -26.30 64.28 11.48
N SER A 183 -25.98 64.43 12.77
CA SER A 183 -26.69 63.95 13.96
C SER A 183 -26.58 62.50 14.40
N ALA A 184 -25.86 62.35 15.52
CA ALA A 184 -26.01 61.27 16.48
C ALA A 184 -27.46 61.15 16.99
N ALA A 185 -27.91 59.92 17.18
CA ALA A 185 -28.95 59.57 18.14
C ALA A 185 -28.67 58.16 18.65
N ALA A 186 -28.37 58.09 19.95
CA ALA A 186 -28.15 56.85 20.68
C ALA A 186 -29.44 56.01 20.72
N LEU A 187 -29.31 54.73 20.41
CA LEU A 187 -30.24 53.70 20.84
C LEU A 187 -29.39 52.57 21.41
N ALA A 188 -29.31 52.54 22.74
CA ALA A 188 -28.80 51.41 23.49
C ALA A 188 -29.78 50.25 23.31
N THR A 189 -29.46 49.31 22.43
CA THR A 189 -30.07 47.99 22.42
C THR A 189 -29.17 47.05 23.20
N ALA A 190 -29.76 46.45 24.23
CA ALA A 190 -29.16 45.44 25.08
C ALA A 190 -28.46 44.36 24.24
N ASP A 191 -27.18 44.19 24.54
CA ASP A 191 -26.27 43.22 23.95
C ASP A 191 -26.63 41.82 24.49
N THR A 192 -27.71 41.22 23.99
CA THR A 192 -27.87 39.76 24.08
C THR A 192 -26.87 39.15 23.12
N LYS A 193 -25.63 38.94 23.59
CA LYS A 193 -24.65 38.07 22.93
C LYS A 193 -25.33 36.74 22.62
N ALA A 194 -25.72 36.54 21.36
CA ALA A 194 -26.13 35.23 20.87
C ALA A 194 -25.01 34.25 21.23
N ALA A 195 -25.31 33.23 22.03
CA ALA A 195 -24.35 32.21 22.38
C ALA A 195 -23.95 31.50 21.07
N HIS A 196 -22.69 31.65 20.66
CA HIS A 196 -22.20 30.95 19.47
C HIS A 196 -22.28 29.43 19.72
N PRO A 197 -22.71 28.63 18.73
CA PRO A 197 -22.87 27.20 18.90
C PRO A 197 -21.53 26.54 19.23
N LYS A 198 -21.55 25.53 20.09
CA LYS A 198 -20.37 24.77 20.49
C LYS A 198 -19.89 23.91 19.33
N VAL A 199 -18.59 23.94 19.03
CA VAL A 199 -18.02 23.12 17.95
C VAL A 199 -17.54 21.79 18.53
N HIS A 200 -18.06 20.70 17.96
CA HIS A 200 -17.66 19.33 18.24
C HIS A 200 -17.08 18.71 16.97
N LEU A 201 -16.03 17.91 17.14
CA LEU A 201 -15.39 17.19 16.05
C LEU A 201 -15.33 15.70 16.39
N GLU A 202 -15.86 14.86 15.51
CA GLU A 202 -15.69 13.40 15.58
C GLU A 202 -14.82 12.94 14.42
N VAL A 203 -13.69 12.31 14.70
CA VAL A 203 -12.75 11.88 13.66
C VAL A 203 -12.46 10.39 13.74
N GLY A 204 -12.70 9.70 12.63
CA GLY A 204 -12.21 8.33 12.41
C GLY A 204 -10.80 8.36 11.82
N ILE A 205 -9.82 7.75 12.49
CA ILE A 205 -8.43 7.62 12.03
C ILE A 205 -8.19 6.16 11.65
N PHE A 206 -7.83 5.92 10.39
CA PHE A 206 -7.68 4.58 9.81
C PHE A 206 -6.24 4.36 9.34
N THR A 207 -5.47 3.55 10.06
CA THR A 207 -4.05 3.27 9.77
C THR A 207 -3.88 1.86 9.18
N ASP A 208 -3.61 1.77 7.88
CA ASP A 208 -3.53 0.47 7.21
C ASP A 208 -2.20 -0.27 7.48
N GLY A 209 -2.21 -1.59 7.27
CA GLY A 209 -1.09 -2.50 7.39
C GLY A 209 -0.05 -2.32 6.28
N THR A 210 1.14 -2.87 6.48
CA THR A 210 2.27 -2.71 5.54
C THR A 210 1.93 -3.19 4.15
N MET A 211 2.40 -2.46 3.14
CA MET A 211 2.15 -2.77 1.73
C MET A 211 0.67 -2.68 1.32
N ASN A 212 -0.25 -2.29 2.22
CA ASN A 212 -1.62 -1.98 1.85
C ASN A 212 -1.78 -0.48 1.55
N ASN A 213 -2.29 -0.18 0.36
CA ASN A 213 -2.67 1.17 -0.01
C ASN A 213 -3.97 1.12 -0.82
N ALA A 214 -5.07 1.62 -0.24
CA ALA A 214 -6.38 1.59 -0.86
C ALA A 214 -6.43 2.29 -2.23
N ALA A 215 -5.71 3.40 -2.40
CA ALA A 215 -5.65 4.13 -3.67
C ALA A 215 -4.88 3.34 -4.74
N ASN A 216 -3.77 2.69 -4.37
CA ASN A 216 -3.01 1.83 -5.27
C ASN A 216 -3.83 0.58 -5.66
N ALA A 217 -4.46 -0.09 -4.70
CA ALA A 217 -5.31 -1.26 -4.94
C ALA A 217 -6.52 -0.94 -5.85
N ARG A 218 -7.18 0.22 -5.64
CA ARG A 218 -8.27 0.67 -6.53
C ARG A 218 -7.77 1.00 -7.93
N SER A 219 -6.63 1.69 -8.05
CA SER A 219 -6.02 1.99 -9.35
C SER A 219 -5.66 0.71 -10.12
N PHE A 220 -5.18 -0.31 -9.40
CA PHE A 220 -4.91 -1.63 -9.97
C PHE A 220 -6.18 -2.32 -10.44
N ALA A 221 -7.24 -2.36 -9.63
CA ALA A 221 -8.51 -2.98 -10.00
C ALA A 221 -9.10 -2.33 -11.26
N GLU A 222 -9.12 -1.00 -11.33
CA GLU A 222 -9.58 -0.28 -12.52
C GLU A 222 -8.69 -0.56 -13.75
N GLN A 223 -7.38 -0.65 -13.56
CA GLN A 223 -6.46 -0.93 -14.66
C GLN A 223 -6.56 -2.38 -15.14
N LEU A 224 -6.77 -3.32 -14.22
CA LEU A 224 -7.06 -4.71 -14.54
C LEU A 224 -8.35 -4.83 -15.37
N GLU A 225 -9.41 -4.13 -14.97
CA GLU A 225 -10.66 -4.08 -15.74
C GLU A 225 -10.47 -3.45 -17.13
N ARG A 226 -9.69 -2.37 -17.25
CA ARG A 226 -9.45 -1.74 -18.56
C ARG A 226 -8.55 -2.58 -19.47
N ASP A 227 -7.43 -3.05 -18.94
CA ASP A 227 -6.33 -3.59 -19.75
C ASP A 227 -6.44 -5.10 -19.95
N CYS A 228 -7.13 -5.84 -19.07
CA CYS A 228 -7.31 -7.28 -19.20
C CYS A 228 -8.65 -7.72 -19.78
N LEU A 229 -9.66 -6.84 -19.85
CA LEU A 229 -10.98 -7.22 -20.36
C LEU A 229 -10.94 -7.52 -21.86
N THR A 230 -10.34 -6.64 -22.67
CA THR A 230 -10.23 -6.86 -24.12
C THR A 230 -9.34 -8.05 -24.52
N PRO A 231 -8.13 -8.24 -23.96
CA PRO A 231 -7.31 -9.42 -24.28
C PRO A 231 -7.93 -10.74 -23.82
N TYR A 232 -8.70 -10.73 -22.73
CA TYR A 232 -9.44 -11.89 -22.24
C TYR A 232 -10.64 -12.22 -23.13
N GLU A 233 -11.44 -11.22 -23.53
CA GLU A 233 -12.55 -11.40 -24.48
C GLU A 233 -12.09 -11.91 -25.85
N ASN A 234 -10.86 -11.57 -26.24
CA ASN A 234 -10.23 -12.00 -27.49
C ASN A 234 -9.47 -13.33 -27.39
N ASP A 235 -9.47 -14.01 -26.23
CA ASP A 235 -8.77 -15.28 -25.98
C ASP A 235 -7.23 -15.21 -26.21
N GLU A 236 -6.64 -14.02 -26.10
CA GLU A 236 -5.20 -13.78 -26.33
C GLU A 236 -4.34 -14.12 -25.11
N ILE A 237 -4.91 -13.95 -23.91
CA ILE A 237 -4.27 -14.21 -22.63
C ILE A 237 -5.34 -14.52 -21.58
N SER A 238 -5.08 -15.47 -20.70
CA SER A 238 -5.99 -15.73 -19.57
C SER A 238 -6.05 -14.52 -18.63
N ARG A 239 -7.21 -14.29 -17.98
CA ARG A 239 -7.38 -13.23 -16.99
C ARG A 239 -6.32 -13.30 -15.89
N GLU A 240 -5.98 -14.51 -15.43
CA GLU A 240 -4.97 -14.76 -14.41
C GLU A 240 -3.56 -14.38 -14.87
N GLU A 241 -3.19 -14.70 -16.12
CA GLU A 241 -1.88 -14.35 -16.64
C GLU A 241 -1.76 -12.85 -16.91
N CYS A 242 -2.85 -12.21 -17.36
CA CYS A 242 -2.90 -10.76 -17.52
C CYS A 242 -2.78 -10.06 -16.17
N GLU A 243 -3.53 -10.51 -15.16
CA GLU A 243 -3.43 -10.02 -13.79
C GLU A 243 -2.02 -10.17 -13.24
N TRP A 244 -1.40 -11.34 -13.37
CA TRP A 244 -0.03 -11.58 -12.94
C TRP A 244 0.98 -10.65 -13.62
N ARG A 245 0.82 -10.39 -14.93
CA ARG A 245 1.69 -9.44 -15.66
C ARG A 245 1.51 -8.01 -15.19
N ILE A 246 0.27 -7.55 -14.97
CA ILE A 246 0.02 -6.20 -14.45
C ILE A 246 0.58 -6.08 -13.01
N ARG A 247 0.43 -7.11 -12.17
CA ARG A 247 1.01 -7.15 -10.80
C ARG A 247 2.53 -6.94 -10.84
N LEU A 248 3.23 -7.62 -11.73
CA LEU A 248 4.69 -7.46 -11.90
C LEU A 248 5.10 -6.05 -12.36
N ILE A 249 4.23 -5.36 -13.11
CA ILE A 249 4.50 -4.04 -13.64
C ILE A 249 4.25 -2.94 -12.59
N MET A 250 3.21 -3.10 -11.77
CA MET A 250 2.75 -2.05 -10.85
C MET A 250 3.31 -2.17 -9.43
N GLY A 251 3.76 -3.35 -8.99
CA GLY A 251 4.35 -3.58 -7.68
C GLY A 251 3.39 -4.19 -6.64
N ASP A 252 3.94 -4.63 -5.52
CA ASP A 252 3.24 -5.48 -4.55
C ASP A 252 2.07 -4.77 -3.84
N SER A 253 2.13 -3.46 -3.59
CA SER A 253 1.00 -2.72 -3.00
C SER A 253 -0.22 -2.58 -3.92
N TYR A 254 -0.02 -2.74 -5.22
CA TYR A 254 -1.09 -2.73 -6.22
C TYR A 254 -1.72 -4.13 -6.37
N ALA A 255 -0.98 -5.19 -6.06
CA ALA A 255 -1.44 -6.57 -6.16
C ALA A 255 -2.29 -7.05 -4.98
N ASN A 256 -2.29 -6.31 -3.86
CA ASN A 256 -3.07 -6.66 -2.66
C ASN A 256 -4.55 -6.27 -2.83
N GLY A 257 -5.45 -7.10 -2.28
CA GLY A 257 -6.85 -6.73 -2.11
C GLY A 257 -7.02 -5.60 -1.09
N LEU A 258 -8.22 -5.01 -1.01
CA LEU A 258 -8.51 -4.01 0.02
C LEU A 258 -8.49 -4.61 1.43
N SER A 259 -7.82 -3.91 2.35
CA SER A 259 -7.83 -4.22 3.77
C SER A 259 -9.18 -3.92 4.41
N ASN A 260 -9.42 -4.49 5.58
CA ASN A 260 -10.60 -4.20 6.39
C ASN A 260 -10.57 -2.79 6.98
N VAL A 261 -9.38 -2.20 7.17
CA VAL A 261 -9.24 -0.79 7.58
C VAL A 261 -9.75 0.13 6.48
N ALA A 262 -9.38 -0.12 5.22
CA ALA A 262 -9.87 0.63 4.07
C ALA A 262 -11.40 0.48 3.90
N LYS A 263 -11.93 -0.74 4.04
CA LYS A 263 -13.37 -1.01 3.96
C LYS A 263 -14.16 -0.29 5.06
N LEU A 264 -13.64 -0.25 6.29
CA LEU A 264 -14.27 0.49 7.38
C LEU A 264 -14.19 2.00 7.16
N TRP A 265 -13.07 2.51 6.64
CA TRP A 265 -12.93 3.91 6.28
C TRP A 265 -14.00 4.34 5.25
N ASP A 266 -14.29 3.51 4.25
CA ASP A 266 -15.36 3.78 3.28
C ASP A 266 -16.74 3.89 3.95
N LEU A 267 -16.98 3.07 4.97
CA LEU A 267 -18.25 3.03 5.71
C LEU A 267 -18.40 4.15 6.75
N TYR A 268 -17.31 4.81 7.16
CA TYR A 268 -17.36 5.87 8.16
C TYR A 268 -18.09 7.10 7.60
N VAL A 269 -19.05 7.61 8.37
CA VAL A 269 -19.89 8.75 7.99
C VAL A 269 -19.08 10.03 8.03
N GLU A 270 -19.18 10.81 6.96
CA GLU A 270 -18.65 12.17 6.87
C GLU A 270 -19.82 13.11 6.60
N ASP A 271 -20.12 13.96 7.58
CA ASP A 271 -21.24 14.88 7.54
C ASP A 271 -21.03 16.11 8.44
N LEU A 272 -22.02 16.99 8.39
CA LEU A 272 -22.19 18.13 9.28
C LEU A 272 -23.55 17.99 9.93
N ASN A 273 -23.59 17.91 11.26
CA ASN A 273 -24.83 17.85 12.02
C ASN A 273 -24.97 19.08 12.91
N GLU A 274 -26.02 19.85 12.69
CA GLU A 274 -26.37 21.03 13.47
C GLU A 274 -27.53 20.68 14.40
N LEU A 275 -27.25 20.66 15.70
CA LEU A 275 -28.25 20.56 16.76
C LEU A 275 -28.24 21.89 17.51
N ASP A 276 -29.40 22.37 17.96
CA ASP A 276 -29.67 23.77 18.38
C ASP A 276 -28.53 24.52 19.11
N ASP A 277 -27.74 23.86 19.98
CA ASP A 277 -26.63 24.46 20.74
C ASP A 277 -25.20 24.01 20.32
N ALA A 278 -25.06 23.06 19.38
CA ALA A 278 -23.78 22.51 18.96
C ALA A 278 -23.73 22.06 17.50
N VAL A 279 -22.63 22.40 16.83
CA VAL A 279 -22.30 21.92 15.49
C VAL A 279 -21.30 20.78 15.59
N THR A 280 -21.65 19.62 15.05
CA THR A 280 -20.77 18.44 15.02
C THR A 280 -20.28 18.18 13.61
N TYR A 281 -18.97 18.29 13.42
CA TYR A 281 -18.30 17.89 12.19
C TYR A 281 -17.85 16.44 12.32
N ARG A 282 -18.21 15.58 11.37
CA ARG A 282 -17.64 14.24 11.27
C ARG A 282 -16.65 14.19 10.12
N ARG A 283 -15.46 13.67 10.39
CA ARG A 283 -14.38 13.53 9.40
C ARG A 283 -13.76 12.15 9.47
N LYS A 284 -13.14 11.73 8.37
CA LYS A 284 -12.40 10.48 8.32
C LYS A 284 -11.04 10.66 7.65
N LEU A 285 -10.02 10.09 8.27
CA LEU A 285 -8.64 10.18 7.83
C LEU A 285 -8.12 8.78 7.55
N TYR A 286 -7.49 8.60 6.40
CA TYR A 286 -6.87 7.34 6.02
C TYR A 286 -5.36 7.53 5.87
N ALA A 287 -4.60 6.71 6.58
CA ALA A 287 -3.16 6.64 6.49
C ALA A 287 -2.74 5.34 5.78
N PRO A 288 -2.12 5.42 4.59
CA PRO A 288 -1.68 4.24 3.86
C PRO A 288 -0.62 3.46 4.65
N GLY A 289 -0.48 2.18 4.32
CA GLY A 289 0.41 1.25 4.97
C GLY A 289 1.87 1.67 4.97
N VAL A 290 2.55 1.39 6.10
CA VAL A 290 4.01 1.50 6.23
C VAL A 290 4.70 0.87 5.00
N GLY A 291 5.64 1.60 4.40
CA GLY A 291 6.40 1.15 3.22
C GLY A 291 5.74 1.38 1.85
N THR A 292 4.55 1.99 1.79
CA THR A 292 3.88 2.33 0.51
C THR A 292 3.87 3.83 0.24
N LYS A 293 3.76 4.20 -1.04
CA LYS A 293 3.49 5.58 -1.47
C LYS A 293 2.31 5.59 -2.46
N THR A 294 1.33 6.45 -2.23
CA THR A 294 0.19 6.60 -3.14
C THR A 294 0.67 7.10 -4.51
N GLY A 295 0.39 6.32 -5.56
CA GLY A 295 0.76 6.65 -6.94
C GLY A 295 2.27 6.65 -7.22
N GLY A 296 3.09 6.03 -6.36
CA GLY A 296 4.54 5.90 -6.55
C GLY A 296 5.04 4.48 -6.26
N ASP A 297 6.32 4.25 -6.49
CA ASP A 297 6.97 2.94 -6.24
C ASP A 297 7.07 2.64 -4.73
N ASP A 298 6.91 1.36 -4.38
CA ASP A 298 7.08 0.89 -3.00
C ASP A 298 8.55 0.94 -2.56
N VAL A 299 8.81 1.46 -1.36
CA VAL A 299 10.19 1.61 -0.85
C VAL A 299 10.56 0.36 -0.04
N LEU A 300 11.18 -0.60 -0.73
CA LEU A 300 11.55 -1.92 -0.20
C LEU A 300 12.34 -1.86 1.13
N TYR A 301 13.24 -0.87 1.30
CA TYR A 301 14.07 -0.74 2.50
C TYR A 301 13.28 -0.26 3.75
N GLY A 302 12.28 0.63 3.58
CA GLY A 302 11.47 1.14 4.69
C GLY A 302 10.43 0.13 5.21
N ALA A 303 9.94 -0.75 4.32
CA ALA A 303 9.03 -1.83 4.66
C ALA A 303 9.70 -2.96 5.49
N LEU A 304 11.02 -3.13 5.36
CA LEU A 304 11.79 -4.21 6.00
C LEU A 304 12.12 -3.95 7.47
N THR A 305 12.33 -2.69 7.87
CA THR A 305 12.77 -2.34 9.23
C THR A 305 11.64 -1.80 10.11
N GLY A 306 10.52 -1.35 9.53
CA GLY A 306 9.51 -0.57 10.26
C GLY A 306 10.02 0.81 10.73
N MET A 307 11.27 1.15 10.41
CA MET A 307 11.97 2.38 10.74
C MET A 307 12.49 3.06 9.47
N GLY A 308 12.01 4.26 9.21
CA GLY A 308 12.37 5.04 8.03
C GLY A 308 11.35 6.14 7.75
N GLU A 309 11.47 6.79 6.59
CA GLU A 309 10.59 7.88 6.13
C GLU A 309 9.10 7.47 6.08
N PHE A 310 8.81 6.17 6.00
CA PHE A 310 7.46 5.58 5.95
C PHE A 310 7.17 4.60 7.10
N GLY A 311 7.91 4.68 8.22
CA GLY A 311 7.72 3.82 9.39
C GLY A 311 6.48 4.18 10.25
N VAL A 312 6.21 3.40 11.31
CA VAL A 312 5.01 3.57 12.17
C VAL A 312 4.88 4.99 12.72
N VAL A 313 5.96 5.57 13.23
CA VAL A 313 5.97 6.95 13.77
C VAL A 313 5.63 7.98 12.69
N GLN A 314 6.12 7.79 11.47
CA GLN A 314 5.83 8.73 10.37
C GLN A 314 4.40 8.60 9.87
N GLN A 315 3.83 7.39 9.85
CA GLN A 315 2.41 7.17 9.55
C GLN A 315 1.53 7.94 10.55
N VAL A 316 1.84 7.88 11.85
CA VAL A 316 1.13 8.65 12.90
C VAL A 316 1.34 10.15 12.72
N ARG A 317 2.56 10.61 12.45
CA ARG A 317 2.82 12.03 12.21
C ARG A 317 2.03 12.55 11.01
N GLY A 318 2.01 11.80 9.90
CA GLY A 318 1.27 12.16 8.69
C GLY A 318 -0.21 12.33 8.95
N VAL A 319 -0.84 11.36 9.63
CA VAL A 319 -2.29 11.45 9.91
C VAL A 319 -2.64 12.58 10.87
N PHE A 320 -1.75 12.94 11.80
CA PHE A 320 -1.94 14.13 12.65
C PHE A 320 -1.79 15.45 11.89
N VAL A 321 -0.92 15.51 10.88
CA VAL A 321 -0.83 16.66 9.97
C VAL A 321 -2.11 16.79 9.15
N ASP A 322 -2.65 15.67 8.65
CA ASP A 322 -3.91 15.65 7.91
C ASP A 322 -5.09 16.07 8.80
N LEU A 323 -5.12 15.62 10.05
CA LEU A 323 -6.10 16.07 11.03
C LEU A 323 -6.02 17.58 11.28
N ALA A 324 -4.81 18.13 11.44
CA ALA A 324 -4.64 19.56 11.62
C ALA A 324 -5.13 20.36 10.40
N ARG A 325 -4.93 19.84 9.18
CA ARG A 325 -5.43 20.44 7.96
C ARG A 325 -6.96 20.44 7.91
N GLU A 326 -7.63 19.32 8.17
CA GLU A 326 -9.09 19.22 8.25
C GLU A 326 -9.67 20.18 9.30
N VAL A 327 -9.08 20.22 10.50
CA VAL A 327 -9.50 21.13 11.57
C VAL A 327 -9.35 22.57 11.11
N LYS A 328 -8.25 22.93 10.46
CA LYS A 328 -8.01 24.29 9.96
C LYS A 328 -9.03 24.71 8.90
N GLU A 329 -9.37 23.82 7.98
CA GLU A 329 -10.41 24.05 6.97
C GLU A 329 -11.78 24.27 7.62
N ILE A 330 -12.14 23.47 8.63
CA ILE A 330 -13.35 23.67 9.42
C ILE A 330 -13.32 25.03 10.12
N LEU A 331 -12.22 25.38 10.80
CA LEU A 331 -12.09 26.65 11.51
C LEU A 331 -12.20 27.87 10.56
N GLN A 332 -11.76 27.75 9.31
CA GLN A 332 -11.92 28.80 8.29
C GLN A 332 -13.38 29.04 7.89
N THR A 333 -14.28 28.08 8.10
CA THR A 333 -15.72 28.25 7.87
C THR A 333 -16.44 28.98 9.01
N LEU A 334 -15.79 29.16 10.16
CA LEU A 334 -16.35 29.79 11.35
C LEU A 334 -16.08 31.30 11.39
N SER A 335 -16.87 32.04 12.17
CA SER A 335 -16.65 33.49 12.32
C SER A 335 -15.31 33.80 13.01
N VAL A 336 -14.75 34.99 12.78
CA VAL A 336 -13.49 35.47 13.40
C VAL A 336 -13.53 35.38 14.94
N GLU A 337 -14.71 35.52 15.54
CA GLU A 337 -14.93 35.41 16.99
C GLU A 337 -14.89 33.96 17.50
N GLN A 338 -15.22 32.98 16.64
CA GLN A 338 -15.11 31.55 16.92
C GLN A 338 -13.70 31.01 16.65
N LEU A 339 -12.94 31.64 15.73
CA LEU A 339 -11.57 31.27 15.37
C LEU A 339 -10.59 31.30 16.56
N ASN A 340 -10.83 32.18 17.53
CA ASN A 340 -9.97 32.38 18.69
C ASN A 340 -10.39 31.55 19.93
N ARG A 341 -11.33 30.60 19.77
CA ARG A 341 -11.78 29.74 20.87
C ARG A 341 -11.37 28.29 20.62
N PRO A 342 -10.95 27.54 21.67
CA PRO A 342 -10.78 26.10 21.55
C PRO A 342 -12.13 25.46 21.22
N PHE A 343 -12.12 24.49 20.30
CA PHE A 343 -13.31 23.66 20.07
C PHE A 343 -13.64 22.88 21.35
N GLU A 344 -14.93 22.64 21.55
CA GLU A 344 -15.45 22.17 22.84
C GLU A 344 -15.11 20.70 23.07
N ARG A 345 -15.18 19.87 22.02
CA ARG A 345 -14.93 18.43 22.12
C ARG A 345 -14.27 17.87 20.85
N LEU A 346 -13.30 16.99 21.04
CA LEU A 346 -12.76 16.11 20.02
C LEU A 346 -12.94 14.65 20.44
N THR A 347 -13.73 13.92 19.67
CA THR A 347 -13.94 12.49 19.83
C THR A 347 -13.20 11.75 18.72
N LEU A 348 -12.39 10.77 19.09
CA LEU A 348 -11.54 10.02 18.17
C LEU A 348 -11.90 8.54 18.16
N ASP A 349 -12.03 7.96 16.98
CA ASP A 349 -12.12 6.52 16.77
C ASP A 349 -10.92 6.08 15.93
N LEU A 350 -10.11 5.15 16.45
CA LEU A 350 -8.89 4.71 15.78
C LEU A 350 -9.03 3.26 15.33
N PHE A 351 -8.71 2.99 14.07
CA PHE A 351 -8.70 1.66 13.49
C PHE A 351 -7.35 1.36 12.86
N GLY A 352 -6.84 0.15 13.05
CA GLY A 352 -5.62 -0.24 12.37
C GLY A 352 -5.43 -1.73 12.20
N PHE A 353 -4.65 -2.11 11.18
CA PHE A 353 -4.31 -3.49 10.86
C PHE A 353 -2.79 -3.70 10.89
N SER A 354 -2.31 -4.80 11.48
CA SER A 354 -0.89 -5.18 11.46
C SER A 354 0.00 -4.09 12.07
N ARG A 355 0.99 -3.57 11.34
CA ARG A 355 1.78 -2.39 11.72
C ARG A 355 0.95 -1.10 11.80
N GLY A 356 -0.12 -1.00 11.02
CA GLY A 356 -1.12 0.05 11.18
C GLY A 356 -1.87 -0.05 12.51
N ALA A 357 -2.11 -1.24 13.05
CA ALA A 357 -2.66 -1.39 14.40
C ALA A 357 -1.66 -0.91 15.47
N SER A 358 -0.37 -1.18 15.28
CA SER A 358 0.71 -0.61 16.09
C SER A 358 0.77 0.93 15.98
N ALA A 359 0.50 1.48 14.79
CA ALA A 359 0.38 2.92 14.58
C ALA A 359 -0.83 3.52 15.29
N ALA A 360 -2.00 2.84 15.26
CA ALA A 360 -3.18 3.27 16.01
C ALA A 360 -2.90 3.30 17.53
N ARG A 361 -2.26 2.25 18.07
CA ARG A 361 -1.84 2.22 19.48
C ARG A 361 -0.86 3.34 19.83
N HIS A 362 0.12 3.59 18.96
CA HIS A 362 1.07 4.68 19.15
C HIS A 362 0.43 6.06 19.04
N ALA A 363 -0.55 6.23 18.15
CA ALA A 363 -1.34 7.46 18.04
C ALA A 363 -2.12 7.71 19.34
N VAL A 364 -2.79 6.68 19.89
CA VAL A 364 -3.46 6.76 21.21
C VAL A 364 -2.49 7.22 22.29
N HIS A 365 -1.28 6.65 22.34
CA HIS A 365 -0.25 7.06 23.29
C HIS A 365 0.12 8.54 23.14
N GLU A 366 0.37 9.01 21.93
CA GLU A 366 0.71 10.42 21.67
C GLU A 366 -0.47 11.37 21.96
N ILE A 367 -1.71 10.94 21.76
CA ILE A 367 -2.91 11.70 22.12
C ILE A 367 -3.06 11.79 23.64
N ASN A 368 -2.83 10.69 24.36
CA ASN A 368 -2.97 10.59 25.82
C ASN A 368 -1.93 11.40 26.62
N LYS A 369 -0.88 11.89 25.95
CA LYS A 369 0.06 12.89 26.48
C LYS A 369 -0.51 14.31 26.54
N GLY A 370 -1.70 14.54 25.98
CA GLY A 370 -2.36 15.84 25.98
C GLY A 370 -1.51 16.90 25.27
N GLU A 371 -1.41 18.09 25.88
CA GLU A 371 -0.67 19.24 25.33
C GLU A 371 0.84 18.98 25.13
N SER A 372 1.40 17.94 25.75
CA SER A 372 2.81 17.55 25.58
C SER A 372 3.04 16.56 24.42
N GLY A 373 1.96 16.01 23.87
CA GLY A 373 1.97 14.98 22.84
C GLY A 373 2.25 15.51 21.43
N LEU A 374 2.50 14.59 20.49
CA LEU A 374 2.75 14.94 19.09
C LEU A 374 1.59 15.68 18.44
N LEU A 375 0.34 15.29 18.70
CA LEU A 375 -0.84 15.95 18.12
C LEU A 375 -0.93 17.42 18.55
N ALA A 376 -0.69 17.70 19.83
CA ALA A 376 -0.73 19.06 20.36
C ALA A 376 0.34 19.96 19.73
N LYS A 377 1.55 19.43 19.54
CA LYS A 377 2.63 20.15 18.84
C LYS A 377 2.22 20.52 17.42
N ILE A 378 1.63 19.57 16.67
CA ILE A 378 1.17 19.83 15.30
C ILE A 378 0.02 20.85 15.30
N PHE A 379 -0.93 20.76 16.23
CA PHE A 379 -2.00 21.75 16.35
C PHE A 379 -1.43 23.15 16.62
N PHE A 380 -0.51 23.27 17.57
CA PHE A 380 0.15 24.54 17.88
C PHE A 380 0.90 25.12 16.68
N GLU A 381 1.67 24.31 15.96
CA GLU A 381 2.39 24.71 14.73
C GLU A 381 1.44 25.20 13.62
N ASN A 382 0.19 24.74 13.62
CA ASN A 382 -0.84 25.14 12.66
C ASN A 382 -1.79 26.23 13.19
N GLY A 383 -1.53 26.80 14.36
CA GLY A 383 -2.35 27.85 14.97
C GLY A 383 -3.69 27.35 15.54
N ILE A 384 -3.78 26.06 15.85
CA ILE A 384 -4.98 25.40 16.38
C ILE A 384 -4.85 25.26 17.89
N SER A 385 -5.87 25.70 18.63
CA SER A 385 -5.92 25.53 20.09
C SER A 385 -6.28 24.09 20.46
N TRP A 386 -5.74 23.59 21.58
CA TRP A 386 -6.09 22.28 22.10
C TRP A 386 -7.57 22.23 22.55
N PRO A 387 -8.32 21.12 22.33
CA PRO A 387 -9.71 21.00 22.77
C PRO A 387 -9.88 21.16 24.28
N LYS A 388 -11.07 21.61 24.70
CA LYS A 388 -11.45 21.54 26.13
C LYS A 388 -11.71 20.11 26.61
N GLN A 389 -12.28 19.27 25.76
CA GLN A 389 -12.55 17.86 26.04
C GLN A 389 -12.00 17.00 24.91
N LEU A 390 -11.21 16.00 25.25
CA LEU A 390 -10.73 14.99 24.32
C LEU A 390 -11.20 13.61 24.80
N GLU A 391 -11.74 12.82 23.89
CA GLU A 391 -12.22 11.48 24.15
C GLU A 391 -11.72 10.54 23.05
N ILE A 392 -11.13 9.41 23.43
CA ILE A 392 -10.89 8.28 22.52
C ILE A 392 -12.04 7.31 22.73
N ARG A 393 -13.05 7.36 21.86
CA ARG A 393 -14.29 6.58 22.00
C ARG A 393 -14.05 5.11 21.70
N PHE A 394 -13.36 4.82 20.60
CA PHE A 394 -13.15 3.44 20.15
C PHE A 394 -11.74 3.21 19.57
N VAL A 395 -11.16 2.05 19.88
CA VAL A 395 -9.91 1.58 19.26
C VAL A 395 -10.13 0.18 18.68
N GLY A 396 -10.22 0.06 17.35
CA GLY A 396 -10.43 -1.18 16.62
C GLY A 396 -9.15 -1.71 15.97
N LEU A 397 -8.62 -2.81 16.48
CA LEU A 397 -7.37 -3.38 16.03
C LEU A 397 -7.61 -4.71 15.29
N PHE A 398 -6.94 -4.89 14.16
CA PHE A 398 -6.83 -6.16 13.46
C PHE A 398 -5.40 -6.66 13.58
N ASP A 399 -5.24 -7.78 14.27
CA ASP A 399 -4.03 -8.60 14.35
C ASP A 399 -2.72 -7.81 14.46
N SER A 400 -2.55 -7.11 15.59
CA SER A 400 -1.49 -6.15 15.83
C SER A 400 -0.09 -6.78 15.78
N VAL A 401 0.74 -6.31 14.86
CA VAL A 401 2.13 -6.72 14.71
C VAL A 401 3.00 -5.47 14.72
N ALA A 402 3.96 -5.39 15.64
CA ALA A 402 4.88 -4.27 15.71
C ALA A 402 6.01 -4.39 14.68
N ALA A 403 6.68 -5.55 14.66
CA ALA A 403 7.76 -5.89 13.74
C ALA A 403 8.78 -4.76 13.51
N ILE A 404 9.28 -4.22 14.62
CA ILE A 404 10.20 -3.08 14.64
C ILE A 404 11.64 -3.62 14.63
N VAL A 405 12.45 -3.19 13.68
CA VAL A 405 13.89 -3.48 13.63
C VAL A 405 14.64 -2.18 13.81
N ASN A 406 15.43 -2.08 14.89
CA ASN A 406 16.21 -0.89 15.22
C ASN A 406 17.73 -1.15 15.23
N PRO A 407 18.40 -1.15 14.07
CA PRO A 407 19.84 -1.41 14.00
C PRO A 407 20.66 -0.43 14.84
N ALA A 408 20.19 0.83 14.98
CA ALA A 408 20.85 1.86 15.78
C ALA A 408 20.80 1.57 17.30
N ALA A 409 19.79 0.84 17.77
CA ALA A 409 19.71 0.34 19.14
C ALA A 409 20.28 -1.09 19.29
N GLY A 410 20.99 -1.60 18.28
CA GLY A 410 21.52 -2.97 18.27
C GLY A 410 20.45 -4.05 18.10
N ASP A 411 19.27 -3.69 17.58
CA ASP A 411 18.19 -4.61 17.32
C ASP A 411 18.04 -4.92 15.82
N PHE A 412 18.26 -6.19 15.48
CA PHE A 412 18.20 -6.71 14.11
C PHE A 412 17.03 -7.69 13.91
N SER A 413 16.08 -7.76 14.86
CA SER A 413 15.06 -8.80 14.90
C SER A 413 13.64 -8.23 14.87
N ALA A 414 12.88 -8.51 13.82
CA ALA A 414 11.49 -8.05 13.65
C ALA A 414 10.45 -8.85 14.46
N HIS A 415 10.87 -9.80 15.31
CA HIS A 415 9.95 -10.71 16.02
C HIS A 415 10.16 -10.72 17.52
N ASN A 416 10.88 -9.73 18.07
CA ASN A 416 11.07 -9.55 19.50
C ASN A 416 10.05 -8.55 20.08
N GLU A 417 10.16 -8.26 21.38
CA GLU A 417 9.34 -7.28 22.11
C GLU A 417 9.88 -5.84 22.05
N ARG A 418 10.98 -5.57 21.33
CA ARG A 418 11.68 -4.28 21.34
C ARG A 418 11.06 -3.32 20.32
N ASN A 419 10.05 -2.58 20.76
CA ASN A 419 9.25 -1.75 19.87
C ASN A 419 9.70 -0.28 19.79
N HIS A 420 10.66 0.16 20.61
CA HIS A 420 11.09 1.56 20.64
C HIS A 420 11.53 2.08 19.25
N PRO A 421 11.04 3.25 18.79
CA PRO A 421 10.32 4.29 19.56
C PRO A 421 8.79 4.13 19.60
N VAL A 422 8.23 3.09 18.99
CA VAL A 422 6.79 2.83 18.96
C VAL A 422 6.33 2.39 20.34
N ARG A 423 5.28 3.04 20.84
CA ARG A 423 4.66 2.76 22.15
C ARG A 423 3.31 2.10 21.92
N LEU A 424 3.13 0.91 22.46
CA LEU A 424 1.95 0.08 22.20
C LEU A 424 0.96 0.05 23.37
N TYR A 425 1.35 0.52 24.55
CA TYR A 425 0.49 0.53 25.71
C TYR A 425 -0.76 1.41 25.50
N LEU A 426 -1.94 0.82 25.72
CA LEU A 426 -3.23 1.48 25.79
C LEU A 426 -3.65 1.60 27.25
N ASP A 427 -3.68 2.84 27.73
CA ASP A 427 -4.19 3.20 29.04
C ASP A 427 -5.72 3.04 29.05
N SER A 428 -6.23 2.04 29.78
CA SER A 428 -7.66 1.74 29.84
C SER A 428 -8.50 2.85 30.44
N ASP A 429 -7.92 3.73 31.25
CA ASP A 429 -8.64 4.84 31.87
C ASP A 429 -8.88 6.00 30.89
N LYS A 430 -8.16 6.01 29.76
CA LYS A 430 -8.24 7.05 28.73
C LYS A 430 -8.87 6.58 27.41
N VAL A 431 -9.27 5.31 27.33
CA VAL A 431 -9.86 4.70 26.14
C VAL A 431 -11.27 4.21 26.47
N GLY A 432 -12.28 4.65 25.71
CA GLY A 432 -13.67 4.27 25.91
C GLY A 432 -13.91 2.77 25.73
N ARG A 433 -13.60 2.23 24.55
CA ARG A 433 -13.61 0.78 24.28
C ARG A 433 -12.48 0.40 23.33
N ALA A 434 -11.79 -0.69 23.59
CA ALA A 434 -10.81 -1.27 22.66
C ALA A 434 -11.23 -2.69 22.25
N VAL A 435 -11.15 -2.99 20.96
CA VAL A 435 -11.44 -4.32 20.42
C VAL A 435 -10.28 -4.73 19.54
N HIS A 436 -9.74 -5.92 19.79
CA HIS A 436 -8.66 -6.51 19.00
C HIS A 436 -9.11 -7.85 18.43
N LEU A 437 -9.25 -7.95 17.11
CA LEU A 437 -9.49 -9.23 16.42
C LEU A 437 -8.16 -9.87 16.07
N THR A 438 -7.93 -11.10 16.50
CA THR A 438 -6.64 -11.79 16.34
C THR A 438 -6.77 -13.06 15.50
N ALA A 439 -5.68 -13.45 14.84
CA ALA A 439 -5.63 -14.60 13.95
C ALA A 439 -5.18 -15.87 14.69
N ALA A 440 -6.05 -16.89 14.73
CA ALA A 440 -5.81 -18.16 15.41
C ALA A 440 -4.80 -19.08 14.68
N HIS A 441 -4.73 -19.00 13.35
CA HIS A 441 -3.88 -19.88 12.52
C HIS A 441 -2.60 -19.18 12.03
N GLU A 442 -2.28 -18.00 12.56
CA GLU A 442 -1.04 -17.30 12.20
C GLU A 442 0.16 -17.88 12.96
N HIS A 443 1.06 -18.55 12.25
CA HIS A 443 2.22 -19.23 12.86
C HIS A 443 3.57 -18.70 12.37
N ARG A 444 3.61 -17.66 11.52
CA ARG A 444 4.87 -17.13 10.99
C ARG A 444 5.71 -16.50 12.11
N LYS A 445 7.01 -16.77 12.06
CA LYS A 445 7.98 -16.24 13.01
C LYS A 445 7.98 -14.71 13.08
N ASN A 446 7.84 -14.03 11.94
CA ASN A 446 7.92 -12.57 11.84
C ASN A 446 6.59 -11.83 12.14
N PHE A 447 5.52 -12.56 12.47
CA PHE A 447 4.18 -12.00 12.71
C PHE A 447 3.75 -12.21 14.16
N ALA A 448 4.65 -11.87 15.08
CA ALA A 448 4.39 -11.93 16.52
C ALA A 448 3.25 -10.98 16.92
N LEU A 449 2.25 -11.52 17.62
CA LEU A 449 1.09 -10.77 18.08
C LEU A 449 1.49 -9.86 19.24
N ASN A 450 1.06 -8.60 19.19
CA ASN A 450 1.12 -7.71 20.33
C ASN A 450 -0.29 -7.65 20.95
N SER A 451 -0.51 -8.44 22.00
CA SER A 451 -1.80 -8.59 22.67
C SER A 451 -2.19 -7.33 23.46
N LEU A 452 -3.49 -7.17 23.72
CA LEU A 452 -4.03 -6.21 24.69
C LEU A 452 -4.00 -6.76 26.13
N ARG A 453 -3.79 -8.06 26.30
CA ARG A 453 -3.72 -8.70 27.61
C ARG A 453 -2.45 -8.31 28.35
N SER A 454 -2.59 -8.14 29.65
CA SER A 454 -1.48 -7.95 30.57
C SER A 454 -0.64 -9.22 30.70
N ARG A 455 0.55 -9.12 31.34
CA ARG A 455 1.44 -10.27 31.58
C ARG A 455 0.78 -11.44 32.33
N ASP A 456 -0.22 -11.15 33.16
CA ASP A 456 -1.00 -12.15 33.89
C ASP A 456 -2.19 -12.72 33.07
N GLY A 457 -2.34 -12.31 31.82
CA GLY A 457 -3.43 -12.72 30.92
C GLY A 457 -4.74 -11.95 31.12
N SER A 458 -4.80 -11.04 32.10
CA SER A 458 -5.97 -10.22 32.38
C SER A 458 -6.21 -9.17 31.29
N LEU A 459 -7.45 -8.71 31.20
CA LEU A 459 -7.89 -7.71 30.24
C LEU A 459 -8.80 -6.70 30.97
N PRO A 460 -8.63 -5.38 30.76
CA PRO A 460 -9.55 -4.37 31.28
C PRO A 460 -10.98 -4.60 30.81
N ALA A 461 -11.98 -4.21 31.61
CA ALA A 461 -13.40 -4.47 31.32
C ALA A 461 -13.91 -3.77 30.04
N ASN A 462 -13.29 -2.65 29.68
CA ASN A 462 -13.57 -1.89 28.46
C ASN A 462 -12.78 -2.40 27.23
N PHE A 463 -11.90 -3.39 27.40
CA PHE A 463 -11.13 -3.98 26.30
C PHE A 463 -11.72 -5.36 25.97
N ARG A 464 -11.59 -5.78 24.71
CA ARG A 464 -11.89 -7.14 24.23
C ARG A 464 -10.81 -7.59 23.26
N GLU A 465 -10.36 -8.84 23.39
CA GLU A 465 -9.44 -9.46 22.44
C GLU A 465 -10.05 -10.79 21.97
N ILE A 466 -10.55 -10.80 20.73
CA ILE A 466 -11.37 -11.87 20.17
C ILE A 466 -10.52 -12.66 19.17
N ASN A 467 -10.31 -13.95 19.45
CA ASN A 467 -9.54 -14.84 18.60
C ASN A 467 -10.44 -15.49 17.54
N LEU A 468 -10.17 -15.22 16.26
CA LEU A 468 -10.96 -15.72 15.14
C LEU A 468 -10.17 -16.75 14.32
N PRO A 469 -10.85 -17.74 13.70
CA PRO A 469 -10.23 -18.60 12.70
C PRO A 469 -9.60 -17.76 11.59
N GLY A 470 -8.41 -18.11 11.14
CA GLY A 470 -7.74 -17.44 10.01
C GLY A 470 -6.29 -17.08 10.28
N VAL A 471 -5.58 -16.68 9.24
CA VAL A 471 -4.25 -16.06 9.35
C VAL A 471 -4.33 -14.53 9.34
N HIS A 472 -3.18 -13.85 9.47
CA HIS A 472 -3.09 -12.39 9.59
C HIS A 472 -4.00 -11.58 8.64
N SER A 473 -3.92 -11.85 7.32
CA SER A 473 -4.70 -11.14 6.30
C SER A 473 -6.10 -11.73 6.08
N ASP A 474 -6.40 -12.91 6.64
CA ASP A 474 -7.79 -13.37 6.77
C ASP A 474 -8.54 -12.56 7.82
N ILE A 475 -7.85 -11.97 8.80
CA ILE A 475 -8.46 -11.09 9.81
C ILE A 475 -8.41 -9.62 9.37
N GLY A 476 -7.27 -9.16 8.84
CA GLY A 476 -7.07 -7.77 8.43
C GLY A 476 -7.50 -7.42 7.01
N GLY A 477 -7.77 -8.42 6.16
CA GLY A 477 -7.94 -8.23 4.71
C GLY A 477 -6.60 -8.13 3.96
N GLY A 478 -6.68 -8.01 2.64
CA GLY A 478 -5.52 -7.93 1.75
C GLY A 478 -5.38 -9.10 0.76
N TYR A 479 -6.06 -10.22 0.99
CA TYR A 479 -6.11 -11.32 0.01
C TYR A 479 -7.07 -11.01 -1.13
N SER A 480 -6.77 -11.53 -2.32
CA SER A 480 -7.68 -11.47 -3.47
C SER A 480 -8.84 -12.45 -3.29
N ASP A 481 -9.97 -12.16 -3.92
CA ASP A 481 -11.18 -13.01 -3.85
C ASP A 481 -10.96 -14.41 -4.46
N ASN A 482 -9.92 -14.58 -5.27
CA ASN A 482 -9.51 -15.88 -5.79
C ASN A 482 -7.98 -15.94 -5.91
N GLN A 483 -7.35 -16.95 -5.32
CA GLN A 483 -5.90 -17.14 -5.34
C GLN A 483 -5.53 -18.62 -5.43
N ARG A 484 -4.59 -18.94 -6.33
CA ARG A 484 -3.87 -20.22 -6.31
C ARG A 484 -2.80 -20.15 -5.24
N GLU A 485 -2.94 -20.98 -4.21
CA GLU A 485 -1.96 -21.12 -3.15
C GLU A 485 -1.06 -22.33 -3.43
N GLU A 486 0.24 -22.09 -3.59
CA GLU A 486 1.27 -23.12 -3.71
C GLU A 486 2.34 -22.87 -2.65
N VAL A 487 2.34 -23.69 -1.60
CA VAL A 487 3.18 -23.49 -0.41
C VAL A 487 4.01 -24.72 -0.09
N LEU A 488 5.29 -24.49 0.23
CA LEU A 488 6.20 -25.49 0.76
C LEU A 488 6.02 -25.55 2.28
N LEU A 489 5.52 -26.66 2.78
CA LEU A 489 5.17 -26.87 4.19
C LEU A 489 6.34 -27.42 5.02
N SER A 490 7.43 -27.81 4.35
CA SER A 490 8.69 -28.21 4.97
C SER A 490 9.87 -27.45 4.36
N PRO A 491 11.00 -27.37 5.07
CA PRO A 491 12.28 -27.10 4.43
C PRO A 491 12.56 -28.14 3.33
N ILE A 492 13.42 -27.76 2.38
CA ILE A 492 13.95 -28.72 1.41
C ILE A 492 14.92 -29.66 2.13
N LEU A 493 14.65 -30.96 2.04
CA LEU A 493 15.50 -32.01 2.59
C LEU A 493 16.32 -32.64 1.48
N HIS A 494 17.64 -32.77 1.70
CA HIS A 494 18.54 -33.39 0.74
C HIS A 494 18.62 -34.90 0.95
N VAL A 495 18.44 -35.67 -0.13
CA VAL A 495 18.60 -37.12 -0.11
C VAL A 495 20.10 -37.46 -0.09
N PRO A 496 20.54 -38.38 0.79
CA PRO A 496 21.93 -38.83 0.82
C PRO A 496 22.39 -39.37 -0.54
N GLN A 497 23.63 -39.09 -0.93
CA GLN A 497 24.18 -39.48 -2.24
C GLN A 497 24.08 -41.00 -2.52
N ASN A 498 24.21 -41.84 -1.49
CA ASN A 498 24.07 -43.29 -1.61
C ASN A 498 22.62 -43.79 -1.74
N ARG A 499 21.62 -42.90 -1.66
CA ARG A 499 20.18 -43.22 -1.69
C ARG A 499 19.40 -42.51 -2.79
N LEU A 500 20.07 -41.79 -3.69
CA LEU A 500 19.44 -41.01 -4.76
C LEU A 500 18.50 -41.84 -5.66
N ARG A 501 18.75 -43.15 -5.83
CA ARG A 501 17.88 -44.05 -6.62
C ARG A 501 16.55 -44.38 -5.93
N TRP A 502 16.48 -44.28 -4.60
CA TRP A 502 15.34 -44.70 -3.78
C TRP A 502 15.01 -43.64 -2.70
N PRO A 503 14.72 -42.39 -3.10
CA PRO A 503 14.45 -41.31 -2.14
C PRO A 503 13.28 -41.64 -1.21
N GLU A 504 12.30 -42.41 -1.66
CA GLU A 504 11.15 -42.88 -0.89
C GLU A 504 11.49 -43.89 0.21
N LYS A 505 12.73 -44.39 0.25
CA LYS A 505 13.23 -45.31 1.29
C LYS A 505 14.25 -44.62 2.19
N THR A 506 14.03 -43.35 2.50
CA THR A 506 14.96 -42.55 3.31
C THR A 506 14.27 -41.97 4.53
N MET A 507 15.04 -41.71 5.59
CA MET A 507 14.52 -41.05 6.80
C MET A 507 13.90 -39.69 6.46
N GLN A 508 14.46 -38.97 5.49
CA GLN A 508 13.90 -37.71 4.99
C GLN A 508 12.49 -37.89 4.42
N TRP A 509 12.21 -39.00 3.73
CA TRP A 509 10.87 -39.29 3.24
C TRP A 509 9.93 -39.65 4.38
N ASP A 510 10.37 -40.50 5.32
CA ASP A 510 9.57 -40.90 6.48
C ASP A 510 9.17 -39.68 7.33
N ASP A 511 10.10 -38.75 7.57
CA ASP A 511 9.85 -37.50 8.30
C ASP A 511 8.81 -36.61 7.58
N LEU A 512 8.85 -36.55 6.25
CA LEU A 512 7.88 -35.78 5.47
C LEU A 512 6.51 -36.45 5.42
N GLU A 513 6.46 -37.79 5.42
CA GLU A 513 5.21 -38.53 5.44
C GLU A 513 4.49 -38.38 6.78
N VAL A 514 5.22 -38.39 7.90
CA VAL A 514 4.66 -38.05 9.23
C VAL A 514 4.08 -36.64 9.24
N GLN A 515 4.81 -35.66 8.71
CA GLN A 515 4.31 -34.27 8.60
C GLN A 515 3.10 -34.17 7.67
N ARG A 516 3.10 -34.90 6.55
CA ARG A 516 1.97 -34.95 5.60
C ARG A 516 0.71 -35.48 6.28
N GLN A 517 0.83 -36.53 7.09
CA GLN A 517 -0.29 -37.11 7.83
C GLN A 517 -0.82 -36.16 8.90
N GLN A 518 0.07 -35.46 9.61
CA GLN A 518 -0.32 -34.45 10.60
C GLN A 518 -1.13 -33.32 9.93
N ILE A 519 -0.64 -32.75 8.84
CA ILE A 519 -1.31 -31.64 8.13
C ILE A 519 -2.61 -32.13 7.46
N ALA A 520 -2.65 -33.36 6.98
CA ALA A 520 -3.89 -33.96 6.48
C ALA A 520 -4.94 -34.08 7.59
N ALA A 521 -4.54 -34.42 8.81
CA ALA A 521 -5.44 -34.50 9.97
C ALA A 521 -5.98 -33.13 10.42
N GLU A 522 -5.25 -32.04 10.14
CA GLU A 522 -5.70 -30.67 10.40
C GLU A 522 -6.83 -30.22 9.45
N GLY A 523 -7.05 -30.91 8.33
CA GLY A 523 -8.22 -30.70 7.47
C GLY A 523 -8.08 -29.62 6.39
N TRP A 524 -6.86 -29.14 6.11
CA TRP A 524 -6.57 -28.15 5.04
C TRP A 524 -6.96 -28.61 3.63
N VAL A 525 -6.90 -29.92 3.39
CA VAL A 525 -7.29 -30.56 2.12
C VAL A 525 -8.42 -31.55 2.36
N GLY A 526 -9.51 -31.42 1.59
CA GLY A 526 -10.75 -32.17 1.74
C GLY A 526 -11.81 -31.80 0.69
N PRO A 527 -13.08 -32.16 0.92
CA PRO A 527 -14.14 -32.07 -0.09
C PRO A 527 -14.60 -30.65 -0.44
N HIS A 528 -14.27 -29.64 0.39
CA HIS A 528 -14.69 -28.26 0.18
C HIS A 528 -13.68 -27.44 -0.64
N ASN A 529 -12.46 -27.96 -0.88
CA ASN A 529 -11.49 -27.25 -1.71
C ASN A 529 -12.05 -27.02 -3.12
N LEU A 530 -11.74 -25.85 -3.67
CA LEU A 530 -12.09 -25.52 -5.04
C LEU A 530 -11.11 -26.19 -6.02
N PRO A 531 -11.54 -26.48 -7.26
CA PRO A 531 -10.64 -26.95 -8.31
C PRO A 531 -9.51 -25.94 -8.53
N VAL A 532 -8.27 -26.44 -8.55
CA VAL A 532 -7.07 -25.63 -8.77
C VAL A 532 -6.97 -25.26 -10.25
N GLN A 533 -6.87 -23.96 -10.50
CA GLN A 533 -6.74 -23.43 -11.85
C GLN A 533 -5.33 -23.71 -12.41
N ARG A 534 -5.24 -24.08 -13.70
CA ARG A 534 -3.99 -24.40 -14.38
C ARG A 534 -3.26 -23.11 -14.76
N SER A 535 -2.00 -22.98 -14.36
CA SER A 535 -1.13 -21.84 -14.74
C SER A 535 -0.84 -21.85 -16.24
N GLY A 536 -1.06 -20.73 -16.93
CA GLY A 536 -1.05 -20.54 -18.39
C GLY A 536 0.23 -20.88 -19.19
N HIS A 537 1.25 -21.51 -18.61
CA HIS A 537 2.47 -21.90 -19.36
C HIS A 537 2.35 -23.22 -20.15
N ALA A 538 1.18 -23.87 -20.14
CA ALA A 538 0.93 -25.09 -20.90
C ALA A 538 -0.39 -25.00 -21.68
N GLN A 539 -0.48 -24.08 -22.64
CA GLN A 539 -1.57 -24.06 -23.61
C GLN A 539 -1.04 -24.43 -25.00
N ASN A 540 -1.08 -25.72 -25.30
CA ASN A 540 -1.53 -26.19 -26.61
C ASN A 540 -2.74 -27.08 -26.28
N TRP A 541 -3.88 -26.85 -26.92
CA TRP A 541 -5.19 -27.55 -26.84
C TRP A 541 -6.30 -26.77 -26.10
N PRO A 542 -7.49 -26.61 -26.73
CA PRO A 542 -8.65 -26.01 -26.09
C PRO A 542 -9.23 -27.01 -25.07
N VAL A 543 -9.54 -26.55 -23.85
CA VAL A 543 -10.17 -27.37 -22.83
C VAL A 543 -11.35 -26.65 -22.20
N ASP A 544 -12.41 -27.41 -21.98
CA ASP A 544 -13.69 -27.07 -21.37
C ASP A 544 -13.54 -26.20 -20.09
N PRO A 545 -14.32 -25.12 -19.92
CA PRO A 545 -14.34 -24.30 -18.71
C PRO A 545 -14.94 -25.11 -17.53
N GLY A 546 -14.11 -25.94 -16.91
CA GLY A 546 -14.47 -26.80 -15.78
C GLY A 546 -13.39 -27.79 -15.32
N SER A 547 -12.30 -27.98 -16.09
CA SER A 547 -11.27 -28.97 -15.78
C SER A 547 -10.13 -28.43 -14.88
N GLY A 548 -10.46 -28.03 -13.65
CA GLY A 548 -9.43 -27.73 -12.63
C GLY A 548 -8.83 -29.02 -12.04
N GLU A 549 -7.61 -28.95 -11.53
CA GLU A 549 -6.99 -30.10 -10.83
C GLU A 549 -7.46 -30.17 -9.36
N PRO A 550 -7.55 -31.35 -8.73
CA PRO A 550 -7.87 -31.41 -7.31
C PRO A 550 -6.76 -30.77 -6.47
N ALA A 551 -7.12 -30.23 -5.30
CA ALA A 551 -6.15 -29.79 -4.31
C ALA A 551 -5.23 -30.95 -3.90
N ARG A 552 -3.94 -30.67 -3.68
CA ARG A 552 -2.91 -31.68 -3.40
C ARG A 552 -2.13 -31.34 -2.16
N LEU A 553 -1.78 -32.38 -1.42
CA LEU A 553 -0.81 -32.36 -0.33
C LEU A 553 0.13 -33.55 -0.55
N GLU A 554 1.33 -33.28 -1.05
CA GLU A 554 2.21 -34.30 -1.61
C GLU A 554 3.70 -34.02 -1.34
N ILE A 555 4.49 -35.09 -1.26
CA ILE A 555 5.95 -35.01 -1.19
C ILE A 555 6.49 -34.92 -2.62
N ILE A 556 7.15 -33.82 -2.93
CA ILE A 556 7.76 -33.58 -4.23
C ILE A 556 9.23 -34.01 -4.20
N SER A 557 9.62 -34.81 -5.19
CA SER A 557 11.02 -35.14 -5.46
C SER A 557 11.54 -34.34 -6.65
N ARG A 558 12.54 -33.48 -6.43
CA ARG A 558 13.23 -32.73 -7.49
C ARG A 558 14.61 -33.32 -7.72
N ARG A 559 14.88 -33.79 -8.93
CA ARG A 559 16.18 -34.36 -9.33
C ARG A 559 16.98 -33.33 -10.12
N TYR A 560 18.25 -33.16 -9.77
CA TYR A 560 19.20 -32.28 -10.44
C TYR A 560 20.36 -33.12 -10.95
N ASP A 561 20.46 -33.25 -12.26
CA ASP A 561 21.44 -34.14 -12.90
C ASP A 561 22.86 -33.50 -13.02
N HIS A 562 23.03 -32.22 -12.67
CA HIS A 562 24.29 -31.47 -12.77
C HIS A 562 24.58 -30.54 -11.57
N PRO A 563 25.85 -30.35 -11.15
CA PRO A 563 27.08 -30.91 -11.72
C PRO A 563 27.50 -32.26 -11.11
N ALA A 564 28.24 -33.04 -11.91
CA ALA A 564 28.83 -34.35 -11.58
C ALA A 564 29.75 -34.34 -10.33
N PRO A 565 29.91 -35.47 -9.60
CA PRO A 565 29.58 -36.83 -10.05
C PRO A 565 28.25 -37.40 -9.52
N ASP A 566 27.63 -36.79 -8.52
CA ASP A 566 26.48 -37.37 -7.83
C ASP A 566 25.32 -36.37 -7.88
N GLY A 567 24.40 -36.56 -8.83
CA GLY A 567 23.20 -35.74 -8.97
C GLY A 567 22.49 -35.54 -7.62
N ARG A 568 21.73 -34.46 -7.46
CA ARG A 568 21.04 -34.14 -6.21
C ARG A 568 19.58 -34.55 -6.29
N VAL A 569 19.03 -35.15 -5.24
CA VAL A 569 17.58 -35.29 -5.07
C VAL A 569 17.15 -34.51 -3.85
N ASP A 570 16.23 -33.57 -4.07
CA ASP A 570 15.62 -32.74 -3.04
C ASP A 570 14.20 -33.22 -2.80
N LEU A 571 13.84 -33.37 -1.52
CA LEU A 571 12.50 -33.71 -1.06
C LEU A 571 11.87 -32.50 -0.36
N VAL A 572 10.59 -32.26 -0.62
CA VAL A 572 9.84 -31.19 0.06
C VAL A 572 8.36 -31.53 0.14
N LEU A 573 7.71 -31.23 1.26
CA LEU A 573 6.27 -31.31 1.39
C LEU A 573 5.62 -30.05 0.80
N ARG A 574 4.72 -30.24 -0.16
CA ARG A 574 4.03 -29.15 -0.85
C ARG A 574 2.52 -29.30 -0.71
N MET A 575 1.85 -28.17 -0.48
CA MET A 575 0.40 -28.05 -0.65
C MET A 575 0.08 -27.11 -1.80
N GLN A 576 -0.88 -27.53 -2.62
CA GLN A 576 -1.39 -26.76 -3.75
C GLN A 576 -2.92 -26.78 -3.73
N ARG A 577 -3.55 -25.60 -3.68
CA ARG A 577 -5.01 -25.46 -3.63
C ARG A 577 -5.46 -24.10 -4.17
N GLN A 578 -6.76 -23.95 -4.32
CA GLN A 578 -7.40 -22.67 -4.64
C GLN A 578 -8.12 -22.14 -3.39
N VAL A 579 -7.88 -20.88 -3.03
CA VAL A 579 -8.37 -20.23 -1.80
C VAL A 579 -9.00 -18.89 -2.16
N ARG A 580 -9.99 -18.45 -1.37
CA ARG A 580 -10.70 -17.18 -1.56
C ARG A 580 -10.54 -16.23 -0.38
N GLY A 581 -10.40 -14.93 -0.65
CA GLY A 581 -10.14 -13.88 0.36
C GLY A 581 -11.37 -13.29 1.07
N GLU A 582 -12.60 -13.67 0.73
CA GLU A 582 -13.81 -12.98 1.23
C GLU A 582 -14.10 -13.25 2.71
N TYR A 583 -13.49 -14.27 3.31
CA TYR A 583 -13.65 -14.53 4.75
C TYR A 583 -13.20 -13.34 5.62
N SER A 584 -12.25 -12.52 5.14
CA SER A 584 -11.88 -11.27 5.81
C SER A 584 -13.05 -10.33 6.06
N ARG A 585 -14.14 -10.43 5.28
CA ARG A 585 -15.35 -9.63 5.46
C ARG A 585 -16.10 -10.01 6.75
N ILE A 586 -15.93 -11.22 7.29
CA ILE A 586 -16.48 -11.62 8.60
C ILE A 586 -15.85 -10.77 9.71
N ALA A 587 -14.51 -10.72 9.78
CA ALA A 587 -13.81 -9.92 10.78
C ALA A 587 -14.16 -8.42 10.65
N MET A 588 -14.28 -7.91 9.43
CA MET A 588 -14.70 -6.54 9.15
C MET A 588 -16.11 -6.24 9.67
N ARG A 589 -17.10 -7.09 9.36
CA ARG A 589 -18.48 -6.94 9.82
C ARG A 589 -18.60 -7.07 11.34
N LEU A 590 -17.81 -7.96 11.95
CA LEU A 590 -17.78 -8.10 13.41
C LEU A 590 -17.20 -6.84 14.09
N MET A 591 -16.10 -6.30 13.57
CA MET A 591 -15.54 -5.04 14.07
C MET A 591 -16.54 -3.89 13.92
N HIS A 592 -17.21 -3.80 12.78
CA HIS A 592 -18.27 -2.81 12.53
C HIS A 592 -19.42 -2.93 13.54
N TYR A 593 -19.90 -4.15 13.80
CA TYR A 593 -20.92 -4.43 14.81
C TYR A 593 -20.50 -3.90 16.19
N LEU A 594 -19.30 -4.28 16.66
CA LEU A 594 -18.78 -3.88 17.97
C LEU A 594 -18.50 -2.37 18.07
N ALA A 595 -18.05 -1.73 16.99
CA ALA A 595 -17.85 -0.29 16.92
C ALA A 595 -19.18 0.48 16.96
N ARG A 596 -20.22 -0.02 16.28
CA ARG A 596 -21.55 0.59 16.32
C ARG A 596 -22.21 0.48 17.69
N GLU A 597 -21.99 -0.62 18.43
CA GLU A 597 -22.37 -0.71 19.84
C GLU A 597 -21.71 0.40 20.69
N ALA A 598 -20.46 0.76 20.36
CA ALA A 598 -19.74 1.87 20.97
C ALA A 598 -20.11 3.24 20.39
N LYS A 599 -21.17 3.33 19.56
CA LYS A 599 -21.68 4.55 18.91
C LYS A 599 -20.73 5.20 17.90
N VAL A 600 -19.82 4.42 17.32
CA VAL A 600 -19.02 4.88 16.17
C VAL A 600 -19.95 5.12 14.96
N PRO A 601 -19.83 6.26 14.25
CA PRO A 601 -20.74 6.68 13.19
C PRO A 601 -20.42 5.96 11.88
N PHE A 602 -20.76 4.68 11.81
CA PHE A 602 -20.70 3.90 10.57
C PHE A 602 -22.06 3.82 9.89
N ASN A 603 -22.05 3.87 8.56
CA ASN A 603 -23.18 3.50 7.72
C ASN A 603 -23.58 2.03 7.94
N VAL A 604 -24.86 1.72 7.74
CA VAL A 604 -25.37 0.34 7.77
C VAL A 604 -24.92 -0.38 6.49
N PHE A 605 -24.61 -1.67 6.58
CA PHE A 605 -24.30 -2.47 5.39
C PHE A 605 -25.51 -2.58 4.47
N ASP A 606 -25.33 -2.21 3.20
CA ASP A 606 -26.27 -2.57 2.13
C ASP A 606 -25.83 -3.93 1.54
N ALA A 607 -26.61 -4.96 1.87
CA ALA A 607 -26.39 -6.34 1.40
C ALA A 607 -26.55 -6.49 -0.13
N LYS A 608 -27.11 -5.50 -0.83
CA LYS A 608 -27.42 -5.57 -2.27
C LYS A 608 -26.50 -4.74 -3.16
N LYS A 609 -25.60 -3.93 -2.60
CA LYS A 609 -24.87 -2.89 -3.37
C LYS A 609 -23.38 -2.73 -3.06
N SER A 610 -22.77 -3.56 -2.21
CA SER A 610 -21.39 -3.31 -1.78
C SER A 610 -20.43 -4.43 -2.17
N ASP A 611 -19.19 -4.04 -2.51
CA ASP A 611 -18.00 -4.90 -2.59
C ASP A 611 -17.69 -5.64 -1.27
N ASN A 612 -18.47 -5.35 -0.21
CA ASN A 612 -18.42 -5.94 1.12
C ASN A 612 -19.48 -7.04 1.35
N ALA A 613 -20.17 -7.51 0.29
CA ALA A 613 -21.10 -8.62 0.38
C ALA A 613 -20.39 -9.90 0.87
N LEU A 614 -21.02 -10.64 1.78
CA LEU A 614 -20.55 -11.96 2.19
C LEU A 614 -21.14 -13.00 1.23
N PRO A 615 -20.34 -14.00 0.80
CA PRO A 615 -20.89 -15.20 0.17
C PRO A 615 -22.01 -15.81 1.03
N GLU A 616 -23.07 -16.32 0.40
CA GLU A 616 -24.21 -16.92 1.10
C GLU A 616 -23.79 -18.04 2.06
N GLU A 617 -22.75 -18.81 1.71
CA GLU A 617 -22.20 -19.87 2.56
C GLU A 617 -21.50 -19.37 3.84
N LEU A 618 -21.09 -18.10 3.88
CA LEU A 618 -20.46 -17.48 5.04
C LEU A 618 -21.46 -16.76 5.96
N GLU A 619 -22.68 -16.47 5.51
CA GLU A 619 -23.68 -15.76 6.32
C GLU A 619 -24.09 -16.53 7.60
N PRO A 620 -24.33 -17.86 7.58
CA PRO A 620 -24.60 -18.62 8.80
C PRO A 620 -23.44 -18.60 9.80
N ILE A 621 -22.21 -18.73 9.28
CA ILE A 621 -20.97 -18.68 10.09
C ILE A 621 -20.84 -17.30 10.73
N PHE A 622 -21.08 -16.22 9.98
CA PHE A 622 -21.06 -14.87 10.51
C PHE A 622 -22.09 -14.68 11.63
N SER A 623 -23.33 -15.14 11.44
CA SER A 623 -24.37 -15.06 12.46
C SER A 623 -23.96 -15.78 13.74
N GLU A 624 -23.45 -17.00 13.63
CA GLU A 624 -22.99 -17.79 14.79
C GLU A 624 -21.85 -17.10 15.55
N LEU A 625 -20.86 -16.55 14.83
CA LEU A 625 -19.75 -15.82 15.43
C LEU A 625 -20.23 -14.55 16.14
N VAL A 626 -21.15 -13.80 15.54
CA VAL A 626 -21.73 -12.58 16.16
C VAL A 626 -22.52 -12.94 17.41
N ASP A 627 -23.32 -14.00 17.40
CA ASP A 627 -24.10 -14.42 18.57
C ASP A 627 -23.19 -14.80 19.74
N GLN A 628 -22.14 -15.59 19.48
CA GLN A 628 -21.16 -15.98 20.51
C GLN A 628 -20.41 -14.75 21.04
N VAL A 629 -19.95 -13.86 20.17
CA VAL A 629 -19.22 -12.65 20.58
C VAL A 629 -20.13 -11.67 21.31
N GLY A 630 -21.40 -11.58 20.93
CA GLY A 630 -22.41 -10.72 21.55
C GLY A 630 -22.70 -11.08 23.01
N VAL A 631 -22.66 -12.37 23.35
CA VAL A 631 -22.77 -12.84 24.75
C VAL A 631 -21.46 -12.80 25.53
N GLY A 632 -20.39 -12.26 24.94
CA GLY A 632 -19.08 -12.07 25.59
C GLY A 632 -18.07 -13.19 25.36
N ASN A 633 -18.30 -14.13 24.45
CA ASN A 633 -17.28 -15.13 24.10
C ASN A 633 -16.18 -14.51 23.21
N ASP A 634 -14.98 -14.37 23.78
CA ASP A 634 -13.80 -13.83 23.10
C ASP A 634 -12.98 -14.92 22.36
N SER A 635 -13.44 -16.17 22.36
CA SER A 635 -12.84 -17.26 21.58
C SER A 635 -13.97 -18.12 21.00
N PRO A 636 -14.73 -17.57 20.03
CA PRO A 636 -15.85 -18.27 19.43
C PRO A 636 -15.36 -19.56 18.74
N SER A 637 -16.16 -20.63 18.90
CA SER A 637 -15.87 -21.93 18.31
C SER A 637 -16.88 -22.26 17.24
N LEU A 638 -16.44 -22.84 16.13
CA LEU A 638 -17.30 -23.29 15.04
C LEU A 638 -17.45 -24.81 15.07
N ALA A 639 -18.59 -25.30 14.57
CA ALA A 639 -18.76 -26.72 14.34
C ALA A 639 -17.70 -27.24 13.35
N PRO A 640 -17.24 -28.51 13.46
CA PRO A 640 -16.20 -29.06 12.59
C PRO A 640 -16.51 -28.95 11.10
N LYS A 641 -17.79 -29.02 10.72
CA LYS A 641 -18.25 -28.84 9.33
C LYS A 641 -17.88 -27.45 8.81
N ASP A 642 -18.20 -26.41 9.57
CA ASP A 642 -17.98 -25.02 9.15
C ASP A 642 -16.51 -24.64 9.23
N LEU A 643 -15.79 -25.12 10.26
CA LEU A 643 -14.35 -24.95 10.33
C LEU A 643 -13.64 -25.61 9.14
N ASN A 644 -14.03 -26.83 8.75
CA ASN A 644 -13.47 -27.50 7.57
C ASN A 644 -13.77 -26.74 6.27
N LEU A 645 -14.97 -26.17 6.12
CA LEU A 645 -15.29 -25.30 4.99
C LEU A 645 -14.34 -24.10 4.95
N LEU A 646 -14.16 -23.40 6.09
CA LEU A 646 -13.26 -22.26 6.18
C LEU A 646 -11.82 -22.66 5.86
N LEU A 647 -11.29 -23.70 6.50
CA LEU A 647 -9.92 -24.18 6.29
C LEU A 647 -9.64 -24.53 4.84
N GLN A 648 -10.59 -25.16 4.15
CA GLN A 648 -10.37 -25.67 2.78
C GLN A 648 -10.60 -24.61 1.69
N ARG A 649 -11.46 -23.62 1.93
CA ARG A 649 -11.92 -22.68 0.90
C ARG A 649 -11.48 -21.24 1.13
N TYR A 650 -11.25 -20.83 2.38
CA TYR A 650 -11.15 -19.42 2.73
C TYR A 650 -9.94 -19.03 3.58
N ILE A 651 -9.48 -19.92 4.46
CA ILE A 651 -8.34 -19.64 5.33
C ILE A 651 -7.06 -19.94 4.56
N HIS A 652 -6.16 -18.97 4.49
CA HIS A 652 -4.88 -19.09 3.80
C HIS A 652 -3.85 -19.79 4.70
N HIS A 653 -2.84 -20.40 4.10
CA HIS A 653 -1.73 -21.03 4.79
C HIS A 653 -0.51 -20.09 4.77
N SER A 654 -0.53 -19.08 5.64
CA SER A 654 0.48 -18.01 5.63
C SER A 654 1.89 -18.49 6.00
N SER A 655 2.02 -19.52 6.82
CA SER A 655 3.32 -20.03 7.27
C SER A 655 3.89 -21.07 6.29
N HIS A 656 5.02 -20.79 5.66
CA HIS A 656 5.61 -21.67 4.65
C HIS A 656 7.10 -21.41 4.43
N TYR A 657 7.76 -22.38 3.81
CA TYR A 657 9.17 -22.35 3.45
C TYR A 657 9.42 -21.97 1.98
N ASN A 658 8.46 -21.32 1.31
CA ASN A 658 8.74 -20.69 0.02
C ASN A 658 9.90 -19.70 0.18
N ARG A 659 10.85 -19.76 -0.75
CA ARG A 659 11.99 -18.87 -0.80
C ARG A 659 11.58 -17.52 -1.39
N VAL A 660 12.30 -16.46 -1.05
CA VAL A 660 12.11 -15.16 -1.70
C VAL A 660 12.61 -15.25 -3.14
N THR A 661 11.73 -14.89 -4.07
CA THR A 661 12.08 -14.77 -5.47
C THR A 661 12.03 -13.31 -5.86
N THR A 662 13.09 -12.81 -6.48
CA THR A 662 13.22 -11.41 -6.93
C THR A 662 13.68 -11.39 -8.38
N GLN A 663 13.39 -10.30 -9.12
CA GLN A 663 13.92 -10.14 -10.46
C GLN A 663 15.23 -9.37 -10.44
N VAL A 664 16.30 -9.98 -10.94
CA VAL A 664 17.59 -9.32 -11.17
C VAL A 664 17.85 -9.34 -12.66
N ALA A 665 17.93 -8.16 -13.28
CA ALA A 665 18.17 -8.00 -14.72
C ALA A 665 17.15 -8.75 -15.62
N GLY A 666 15.88 -8.85 -15.20
CA GLY A 666 14.82 -9.55 -15.94
C GLY A 666 14.81 -11.07 -15.74
N GLU A 667 15.78 -11.62 -15.01
CA GLU A 667 15.79 -13.02 -14.61
C GLU A 667 15.25 -13.18 -13.19
N THR A 668 14.48 -14.25 -13.01
CA THR A 668 13.89 -14.61 -11.73
C THR A 668 14.95 -15.30 -10.86
N VAL A 669 15.53 -14.56 -9.91
CA VAL A 669 16.54 -15.04 -8.97
C VAL A 669 15.88 -15.40 -7.64
N THR A 670 16.08 -16.63 -7.20
CA THR A 670 15.65 -17.07 -5.86
C THR A 670 16.77 -16.87 -4.86
N ILE A 671 16.52 -16.10 -3.80
CA ILE A 671 17.49 -15.86 -2.73
C ILE A 671 17.52 -17.09 -1.83
N GLU A 672 18.69 -17.75 -1.76
CA GLU A 672 18.86 -18.91 -0.90
C GLU A 672 18.93 -18.52 0.59
N GLY A 673 18.36 -19.37 1.46
CA GLY A 673 18.46 -19.23 2.91
C GLY A 673 17.49 -18.24 3.57
N VAL A 674 16.70 -17.49 2.80
CA VAL A 674 15.72 -16.52 3.34
C VAL A 674 14.29 -17.06 3.20
N TYR A 675 13.65 -17.31 4.34
CA TYR A 675 12.28 -17.82 4.44
C TYR A 675 11.42 -16.86 5.28
N PRO A 676 10.91 -15.76 4.69
CA PRO A 676 10.27 -14.67 5.43
C PRO A 676 8.97 -15.12 6.12
N ASN A 677 8.32 -16.13 5.54
CA ASN A 677 7.07 -16.71 6.03
C ASN A 677 7.30 -18.03 6.79
N SER A 678 8.53 -18.37 7.15
CA SER A 678 8.76 -19.60 7.92
C SER A 678 8.00 -19.59 9.25
N PRO A 679 7.45 -20.73 9.68
CA PRO A 679 6.79 -20.83 10.97
C PRO A 679 7.80 -20.61 12.12
N ALA A 680 7.29 -20.20 13.29
CA ALA A 680 8.08 -20.22 14.52
C ALA A 680 8.59 -21.65 14.82
N PRO A 681 9.76 -21.83 15.46
CA PRO A 681 10.29 -23.17 15.76
C PRO A 681 9.34 -24.05 16.59
N SER A 682 8.54 -23.45 17.49
CA SER A 682 7.51 -24.14 18.26
C SER A 682 6.26 -24.48 17.46
N ARG A 683 6.11 -23.93 16.24
CA ARG A 683 4.87 -23.86 15.46
C ARG A 683 3.71 -23.15 16.16
N GLU A 684 3.98 -22.50 17.29
CA GLU A 684 3.02 -21.64 17.98
C GLU A 684 3.35 -20.18 17.70
N ARG A 685 2.33 -19.33 17.67
CA ARG A 685 2.51 -17.91 17.46
C ARG A 685 3.21 -17.29 18.66
N LEU A 686 4.22 -16.45 18.41
CA LEU A 686 4.77 -15.59 19.46
C LEU A 686 3.74 -14.53 19.84
N VAL A 687 3.45 -14.39 21.13
CA VAL A 687 2.50 -13.41 21.66
C VAL A 687 3.19 -12.59 22.75
N TYR A 688 3.21 -11.28 22.58
CA TYR A 688 3.73 -10.32 23.54
C TYR A 688 2.57 -9.62 24.27
N PRO A 689 2.53 -9.67 25.61
CA PRO A 689 1.51 -8.96 26.37
C PRO A 689 1.75 -7.45 26.30
N GLN A 690 0.71 -6.69 26.61
CA GLN A 690 0.81 -5.25 26.78
C GLN A 690 1.55 -4.91 28.07
N MET A 691 2.45 -3.93 28.01
CA MET A 691 3.31 -3.53 29.14
C MET A 691 3.35 -2.02 29.30
N GLU A 692 3.14 -1.54 30.53
CA GLU A 692 3.24 -0.12 30.86
C GLU A 692 4.70 0.32 30.91
N GLY A 693 5.03 1.45 30.27
CA GLY A 693 6.39 2.03 30.27
C GLY A 693 7.30 1.63 29.10
N GLU A 694 6.88 0.68 28.26
CA GLU A 694 7.61 0.20 27.07
C GLU A 694 7.13 0.77 25.74
#